data_AF-A0A498C0G3-F1
#
_entry.id   AF-A0A498C0G3-F1
#
_cell.length_a   1.000
_cell.length_b   1.000
_cell.length_c   1.000
_cell.angle_alpha   90.00
_cell.angle_beta   90.00
_cell.angle_gamma   90.00
#
_symmetry.space_group_name_H-M   'P 1'
#
loop_
_entity.id
_entity.type
_entity.pdbx_description
1 polymer ?
#
loop_
_entity_poly.entity_id
_entity_poly.type
_entity_poly.pdbx_seq_one_letter_code
_entity_poly.pdbx_strand_id
1 'polypeptide(L)'
;MSRRISGRRARILTALSIAALVAAGVALPASAAQPATRGIFADDLTPAIGIDPDRRTVELGVRFTPRSDGTVTALQFYRSAAQKSAYAATLWDPRGRKLATATLPASTRTGWQTVSLPSTVSVAAGRTYTASYLATGGAYAVTEDALHRGKRTTDFIVPRGGGVYRYGGGMPSSTHAGSNYLVDVVFAPSDTRPSMPRPTVTPAPTTSPRPTTSPRPTTPTPSPTANPTTPTPIPTANPTTPPPTPTPRPTDGTGSDAGLDLPRIPWEGGPSYWNQFSDAKDWTDPAFFPIAIWYNGISSDAEVQWDKKHGINTYAGMWEGTDFGLFERNDVYWLGGKLNATFRDDSPHWPGVLLDDEVDGRFTPAAGLQHLRDLAAPHAGSGKFTYANYTQLVIGSDMAVADQQAYVNLPDAVSLDMYWYTIPFCDWTPYRGNLYADPVPQSTCRTASSYGKAMNGLTQRDASDGSLQPRWMFLENLNGLSGQSHVAYITPAQVKGAAMSSVINEARGLFWFNQSFTGPCQASSALRQAQTQGARFCGYPQMEAMGQVNTFIQSLAPVINTQSYSWTFGTGLDTMLKTYGGDAYIFAMTDGTTGARTFTLPPGIDGKSVEVVGEDRSLAVEGTTFSDGFAAESTYHVYRIALD
;
A
#
# COMPACT_ATOMS: atom_id res chain seq x y z
N MET A 1 38.21 -13.00 -67.74
CA MET A 1 39.24 -14.05 -68.01
C MET A 1 39.43 -14.81 -66.70
N SER A 2 38.65 -15.86 -66.40
CA SER A 2 38.78 -17.26 -66.87
C SER A 2 40.19 -17.80 -66.53
N ARG A 3 40.39 -18.82 -65.67
CA ARG A 3 39.78 -20.16 -65.69
C ARG A 3 40.03 -20.92 -64.36
N ARG A 4 39.02 -21.69 -63.94
CA ARG A 4 39.17 -22.95 -63.17
C ARG A 4 39.65 -24.06 -64.12
N ILE A 5 40.42 -25.04 -63.62
CA ILE A 5 40.60 -26.45 -64.06
C ILE A 5 41.44 -27.12 -62.92
N SER A 6 40.90 -27.96 -62.02
CA SER A 6 40.72 -29.44 -62.12
C SER A 6 41.97 -30.15 -62.67
N GLY A 7 42.77 -30.99 -62.01
CA GLY A 7 42.66 -31.88 -60.85
C GLY A 7 43.53 -33.13 -61.15
N ARG A 8 44.21 -33.72 -60.15
CA ARG A 8 44.63 -35.16 -60.01
C ARG A 8 45.63 -35.30 -58.84
N ARG A 9 45.27 -36.01 -57.75
CA ARG A 9 45.64 -37.41 -57.36
C ARG A 9 47.16 -37.56 -57.09
N ALA A 10 47.68 -38.09 -55.97
CA ALA A 10 47.25 -39.21 -55.13
C ALA A 10 48.01 -39.25 -53.76
N ARG A 11 47.30 -39.55 -52.65
CA ARG A 11 47.43 -40.72 -51.75
C ARG A 11 48.50 -40.67 -50.65
N ILE A 12 48.07 -40.65 -49.38
CA ILE A 12 48.64 -41.47 -48.29
C ILE A 12 47.48 -42.05 -47.45
N LEU A 13 47.68 -43.28 -47.00
CA LEU A 13 46.74 -44.29 -46.51
C LEU A 13 46.03 -43.96 -45.19
N THR A 14 44.76 -44.39 -45.11
CA THR A 14 44.00 -44.61 -43.87
C THR A 14 44.23 -46.05 -43.41
N ALA A 15 44.67 -46.25 -42.16
CA ALA A 15 44.59 -47.52 -41.46
C ALA A 15 43.68 -47.32 -40.23
N LEU A 16 42.54 -48.01 -40.24
CA LEU A 16 41.70 -48.21 -39.04
C LEU A 16 42.43 -49.19 -38.12
N SER A 17 42.52 -48.86 -36.83
CA SER A 17 42.80 -49.82 -35.77
C SER A 17 41.84 -49.54 -34.62
N ILE A 18 40.91 -50.47 -34.40
CA ILE A 18 40.02 -50.51 -33.26
C ILE A 18 40.85 -51.00 -32.07
N ALA A 19 41.05 -50.16 -31.07
CA ALA A 19 41.55 -50.56 -29.76
C ALA A 19 40.40 -50.49 -28.75
N ALA A 20 39.94 -51.64 -28.30
CA ALA A 20 39.08 -51.76 -27.13
C ALA A 20 39.92 -51.46 -25.88
N LEU A 21 39.57 -50.41 -25.15
CA LEU A 21 40.14 -50.13 -23.84
C LEU A 21 39.22 -50.68 -22.75
N VAL A 22 39.72 -51.66 -22.00
CA VAL A 22 39.14 -52.13 -20.74
C VAL A 22 39.27 -50.99 -19.72
N ALA A 23 38.15 -50.37 -19.35
CA ALA A 23 38.12 -49.40 -18.28
C ALA A 23 38.13 -50.15 -16.93
N ALA A 24 39.30 -50.26 -16.31
CA ALA A 24 39.40 -50.58 -14.89
C ALA A 24 38.78 -49.41 -14.11
N GLY A 25 37.63 -49.68 -13.47
CA GLY A 25 36.92 -48.72 -12.64
C GLY A 25 37.76 -48.33 -11.42
N VAL A 26 38.51 -47.25 -11.54
CA VAL A 26 38.96 -46.49 -10.37
C VAL A 26 37.71 -45.78 -9.85
N ALA A 27 37.12 -46.33 -8.79
CA ALA A 27 36.11 -45.63 -8.04
C ALA A 27 36.75 -44.36 -7.47
N LEU A 28 36.54 -43.24 -8.17
CA LEU A 28 36.75 -41.92 -7.59
C LEU A 28 35.96 -41.88 -6.29
N PRO A 29 36.51 -41.39 -5.18
CA PRO A 29 35.71 -41.20 -3.98
C PRO A 29 34.56 -40.30 -4.40
N ALA A 30 33.33 -40.82 -4.29
CA ALA A 30 32.14 -40.03 -4.49
C ALA A 30 32.31 -38.77 -3.63
N SER A 31 32.35 -37.60 -4.27
CA SER A 31 32.30 -36.33 -3.55
C SER A 31 31.09 -36.44 -2.63
N ALA A 32 31.32 -36.42 -1.32
CA ALA A 32 30.22 -36.41 -0.37
C ALA A 32 29.29 -35.27 -0.80
N ALA A 33 28.05 -35.61 -1.16
CA ALA A 33 27.05 -34.62 -1.50
C ALA A 33 26.97 -33.66 -0.32
N GLN A 34 27.22 -32.37 -0.56
CA GLN A 34 27.01 -31.38 0.48
C GLN A 34 25.54 -31.48 0.91
N PRO A 35 25.23 -31.46 2.22
CA PRO A 35 23.85 -31.50 2.67
C PRO A 35 23.09 -30.35 2.01
N ALA A 36 21.95 -30.67 1.39
CA ALA A 36 21.13 -29.68 0.69
C ALA A 36 20.81 -28.54 1.65
N THR A 37 21.18 -27.33 1.27
CA THR A 37 20.88 -26.15 2.05
C THR A 37 19.50 -25.64 1.70
N ARG A 38 18.80 -25.09 2.70
CA ARG A 38 17.50 -24.44 2.49
C ARG A 38 17.75 -22.96 2.23
N GLY A 39 17.85 -22.60 0.95
CA GLY A 39 18.14 -21.24 0.47
C GLY A 39 17.15 -20.73 -0.58
N ILE A 40 17.43 -19.57 -1.15
CA ILE A 40 16.66 -18.91 -2.20
C ILE A 40 16.86 -19.64 -3.52
N PHE A 41 18.07 -20.09 -3.82
CA PHE A 41 18.47 -20.73 -5.07
C PHE A 41 18.83 -22.21 -4.85
N ALA A 42 18.85 -22.98 -5.94
CA ALA A 42 19.30 -24.36 -5.87
C ALA A 42 20.82 -24.40 -5.70
N ASP A 43 21.34 -25.32 -4.87
CA ASP A 43 22.77 -25.48 -4.61
C ASP A 43 23.59 -25.85 -5.87
N ASP A 44 22.92 -26.33 -6.92
CA ASP A 44 23.51 -26.65 -8.23
C ASP A 44 23.34 -25.54 -9.28
N LEU A 45 22.76 -24.38 -8.91
CA LEU A 45 22.60 -23.24 -9.81
C LEU A 45 23.97 -22.73 -10.28
N THR A 46 24.20 -22.77 -11.60
CA THR A 46 25.39 -22.21 -12.24
C THR A 46 25.10 -20.85 -12.89
N PRO A 47 26.04 -19.88 -12.84
CA PRO A 47 25.87 -18.57 -13.48
C PRO A 47 25.94 -18.68 -15.01
N ALA A 48 25.21 -17.82 -15.73
CA ALA A 48 25.34 -17.70 -17.18
C ALA A 48 26.65 -17.02 -17.59
N ILE A 49 27.12 -16.05 -16.80
CA ILE A 49 28.40 -15.37 -16.97
C ILE A 49 29.27 -15.75 -15.76
N GLY A 50 30.24 -16.63 -16.00
CA GLY A 50 31.12 -17.14 -14.95
C GLY A 50 32.15 -16.13 -14.45
N ILE A 51 32.50 -15.12 -15.25
CA ILE A 51 33.42 -14.02 -14.90
C ILE A 51 32.94 -12.75 -15.61
N ASP A 52 32.30 -11.84 -14.89
CA ASP A 52 31.97 -10.51 -15.37
C ASP A 52 33.25 -9.68 -15.63
N PRO A 53 33.31 -8.83 -16.68
CA PRO A 53 34.49 -8.03 -16.99
C PRO A 53 34.78 -6.88 -16.02
N ASP A 54 33.86 -6.49 -15.12
CA ASP A 54 34.13 -5.45 -14.14
C ASP A 54 35.29 -5.84 -13.20
N ARG A 55 36.17 -4.88 -12.91
CA ARG A 55 37.36 -5.05 -12.05
C ARG A 55 37.33 -4.13 -10.84
N ARG A 56 36.28 -3.34 -10.67
CA ARG A 56 36.15 -2.41 -9.54
C ARG A 56 35.68 -3.16 -8.31
N THR A 57 36.08 -2.65 -7.14
CA THR A 57 35.50 -3.10 -5.88
C THR A 57 34.00 -2.80 -5.87
N VAL A 58 33.20 -3.85 -5.65
CA VAL A 58 31.74 -3.79 -5.70
C VAL A 58 31.14 -4.72 -4.65
N GLU A 59 30.18 -4.23 -3.90
CA GLU A 59 29.31 -5.04 -3.05
C GLU A 59 28.14 -5.55 -3.90
N LEU A 60 27.89 -6.85 -3.87
CA LEU A 60 26.87 -7.53 -4.67
C LEU A 60 25.96 -8.34 -3.76
N GLY A 61 24.67 -8.37 -4.04
CA GLY A 61 23.72 -9.02 -3.14
C GLY A 61 22.38 -9.37 -3.75
N VAL A 62 21.54 -9.96 -2.90
CA VAL A 62 20.15 -10.27 -3.17
C VAL A 62 19.29 -9.71 -2.04
N ARG A 63 18.20 -9.04 -2.41
CA ARG A 63 17.10 -8.71 -1.50
C ARG A 63 16.16 -9.90 -1.42
N PHE A 64 15.77 -10.28 -0.22
CA PHE A 64 14.88 -11.41 0.00
C PHE A 64 13.98 -11.19 1.21
N THR A 65 12.80 -11.78 1.16
CA THR A 65 11.78 -11.70 2.19
C THR A 65 11.42 -13.13 2.60
N PRO A 66 11.73 -13.57 3.83
CA PRO A 66 11.28 -14.86 4.33
C PRO A 66 9.75 -14.94 4.34
N ARG A 67 9.20 -16.14 4.09
CA ARG A 67 7.77 -16.44 4.13
C ARG A 67 7.32 -17.05 5.45
N SER A 68 8.27 -17.44 6.29
CA SER A 68 8.08 -17.87 7.67
C SER A 68 9.16 -17.24 8.54
N ASP A 69 8.88 -17.10 9.84
CA ASP A 69 9.92 -16.75 10.80
C ASP A 69 10.98 -17.84 10.81
N GLY A 70 12.21 -17.46 11.07
CA GLY A 70 13.29 -18.42 11.20
C GLY A 70 14.60 -17.75 11.50
N THR A 71 15.67 -18.48 11.24
CA THR A 71 17.04 -18.03 11.48
C THR A 71 17.88 -18.23 10.24
N VAL A 72 18.66 -17.21 9.88
CA VAL A 72 19.75 -17.34 8.93
C VAL A 72 20.98 -17.82 9.68
N THR A 73 21.51 -18.96 9.28
CA THR A 73 22.64 -19.63 9.95
C THR A 73 23.95 -19.51 9.17
N ALA A 74 23.87 -19.31 7.86
CA ALA A 74 25.01 -19.08 6.99
C ALA A 74 24.64 -18.18 5.80
N LEU A 75 25.65 -17.60 5.17
CA LEU A 75 25.55 -16.94 3.87
C LEU A 75 26.25 -17.80 2.82
N GLN A 76 25.75 -17.73 1.59
CA GLN A 76 26.33 -18.42 0.45
C GLN A 76 26.62 -17.42 -0.67
N PHE A 77 27.70 -17.68 -1.41
CA PHE A 77 27.96 -16.98 -2.66
C PHE A 77 28.65 -17.90 -3.66
N TYR A 78 28.43 -17.65 -4.95
CA TYR A 78 29.16 -18.34 -6.00
C TYR A 78 30.49 -17.65 -6.29
N ARG A 79 31.60 -18.33 -5.96
CA ARG A 79 32.96 -17.83 -6.25
C ARG A 79 33.29 -18.04 -7.72
N SER A 80 33.61 -16.95 -8.43
CA SER A 80 34.08 -17.03 -9.81
C SER A 80 35.49 -17.64 -9.89
N ALA A 81 35.89 -18.10 -11.08
CA ALA A 81 37.25 -18.64 -11.26
C ALA A 81 38.35 -17.58 -11.08
N ALA A 82 38.04 -16.29 -11.26
CA ALA A 82 38.97 -15.18 -11.09
C ALA A 82 39.10 -14.70 -9.63
N GLN A 83 38.11 -14.99 -8.79
CA GLN A 83 38.07 -14.54 -7.40
C GLN A 83 38.88 -15.50 -6.49
N LYS A 84 40.06 -15.06 -6.00
CA LYS A 84 40.95 -15.88 -5.14
C LYS A 84 41.11 -15.36 -3.71
N SER A 85 40.77 -14.10 -3.45
CA SER A 85 40.94 -13.45 -2.14
C SER A 85 39.86 -13.87 -1.13
N ALA A 86 40.06 -13.50 0.14
CA ALA A 86 38.98 -13.53 1.13
C ALA A 86 38.01 -12.36 0.90
N TYR A 87 36.72 -12.57 1.17
CA TYR A 87 35.68 -11.55 0.99
C TYR A 87 34.78 -11.47 2.22
N ALA A 88 34.31 -10.26 2.55
CA ALA A 88 33.32 -10.08 3.60
C ALA A 88 31.92 -10.32 3.03
N ALA A 89 31.15 -11.22 3.65
CA ALA A 89 29.72 -11.39 3.42
C ALA A 89 28.94 -10.73 4.56
N THR A 90 27.85 -10.04 4.24
CA THR A 90 27.07 -9.29 5.21
C THR A 90 25.57 -9.55 5.02
N LEU A 91 24.88 -9.75 6.13
CA LEU A 91 23.43 -9.75 6.19
C LEU A 91 22.97 -8.40 6.76
N TRP A 92 22.04 -7.74 6.07
CA TRP A 92 21.55 -6.42 6.41
C TRP A 92 20.07 -6.47 6.73
N ASP A 93 19.64 -5.64 7.69
CA ASP A 93 18.24 -5.37 7.92
C ASP A 93 17.70 -4.34 6.89
N PRO A 94 16.37 -4.17 6.77
CA PRO A 94 15.80 -3.24 5.80
C PRO A 94 16.25 -1.78 5.96
N ARG A 95 16.82 -1.40 7.12
CA ARG A 95 17.29 -0.05 7.43
C ARG A 95 18.78 0.14 7.13
N GLY A 96 19.45 -0.85 6.53
CA GLY A 96 20.87 -0.77 6.21
C GLY A 96 21.81 -1.09 7.37
N ARG A 97 21.29 -1.58 8.50
CA ARG A 97 22.14 -2.01 9.62
C ARG A 97 22.65 -3.42 9.35
N LYS A 98 23.94 -3.62 9.60
CA LYS A 98 24.56 -4.95 9.60
C LYS A 98 23.97 -5.79 10.73
N LEU A 99 23.32 -6.89 10.36
CA LEU A 99 22.84 -7.91 11.31
C LEU A 99 23.95 -8.90 11.66
N ALA A 100 24.73 -9.29 10.65
CA ALA A 100 25.91 -10.12 10.82
C ALA A 100 26.89 -9.90 9.67
N THR A 101 28.18 -10.09 9.94
CA THR A 101 29.24 -10.15 8.94
C THR A 101 30.03 -11.43 9.15
N ALA A 102 30.36 -12.11 8.06
CA ALA A 102 31.20 -13.30 8.05
C ALA A 102 32.28 -13.17 6.97
N THR A 103 33.41 -13.85 7.16
CA THR A 103 34.52 -13.82 6.20
C THR A 103 34.55 -15.12 5.41
N LEU A 104 34.38 -15.01 4.09
CA LEU A 104 34.62 -16.09 3.16
C LEU A 104 36.14 -16.23 2.96
N PRO A 105 36.76 -17.37 3.32
CA PRO A 105 38.21 -17.52 3.20
C PRO A 105 38.69 -17.44 1.75
N ALA A 106 39.97 -17.14 1.57
CA ALA A 106 40.63 -17.25 0.28
C ALA A 106 40.54 -18.69 -0.24
N SER A 107 40.24 -18.86 -1.52
CA SER A 107 40.01 -20.18 -2.12
C SER A 107 40.27 -20.15 -3.61
N THR A 108 40.82 -21.24 -4.13
CA THR A 108 40.99 -21.47 -5.57
C THR A 108 39.81 -22.18 -6.21
N ARG A 109 38.89 -22.74 -5.41
CA ARG A 109 37.72 -23.51 -5.83
C ARG A 109 36.62 -22.58 -6.35
N THR A 110 36.25 -22.75 -7.63
CA THR A 110 35.07 -22.10 -8.24
C THR A 110 33.79 -22.77 -7.75
N GLY A 111 32.70 -22.01 -7.64
CA GLY A 111 31.38 -22.53 -7.27
C GLY A 111 30.88 -22.02 -5.91
N TRP A 112 29.73 -22.53 -5.49
CA TRP A 112 29.11 -22.16 -4.22
C TRP A 112 30.05 -22.39 -3.02
N GLN A 113 30.18 -21.34 -2.22
CA GLN A 113 30.86 -21.34 -0.94
C GLN A 113 29.86 -20.93 0.13
N THR A 114 29.82 -21.68 1.22
CA THR A 114 28.99 -21.40 2.39
C THR A 114 29.87 -20.92 3.52
N VAL A 115 29.45 -19.88 4.24
CA VAL A 115 30.09 -19.41 5.47
C VAL A 115 29.05 -19.26 6.58
N SER A 116 29.25 -19.98 7.67
CA SER A 116 28.42 -19.82 8.87
C SER A 116 28.54 -18.42 9.44
N LEU A 117 27.41 -17.87 9.90
CA LEU A 117 27.42 -16.63 10.65
C LEU A 117 28.00 -16.89 12.06
N PRO A 118 28.79 -15.94 12.63
CA PRO A 118 29.29 -16.06 14.00
C PRO A 118 28.16 -16.19 15.05
N SER A 119 27.00 -15.62 14.73
CA SER A 119 25.76 -15.79 15.48
C SER A 119 24.61 -15.90 14.48
N THR A 120 23.73 -16.87 14.68
CA THR A 120 22.53 -17.02 13.84
C THR A 120 21.66 -15.78 13.98
N VAL A 121 21.06 -15.33 12.88
CA VAL A 121 20.26 -14.10 12.86
C VAL A 121 18.80 -14.48 12.69
N SER A 122 17.97 -14.16 13.67
CA SER A 122 16.51 -14.27 13.52
C SER A 122 16.02 -13.31 12.43
N VAL A 123 15.28 -13.87 11.48
CA VAL A 123 14.62 -13.14 10.40
C VAL A 123 13.13 -13.44 10.47
N ALA A 124 12.32 -12.39 10.50
CA ALA A 124 10.88 -12.54 10.52
C ALA A 124 10.31 -12.69 9.10
N ALA A 125 9.20 -13.41 8.98
CA ALA A 125 8.39 -13.45 7.77
C ALA A 125 7.99 -12.03 7.33
N GLY A 126 7.86 -11.82 6.01
CA GLY A 126 7.40 -10.54 5.47
C GLY A 126 8.40 -9.38 5.54
N ARG A 127 9.51 -9.51 6.28
CA ARG A 127 10.57 -8.48 6.34
C ARG A 127 11.63 -8.71 5.28
N THR A 128 11.96 -7.68 4.52
CA THR A 128 12.99 -7.76 3.47
C THR A 128 14.38 -7.52 4.04
N TYR A 129 15.26 -8.49 3.86
CA TYR A 129 16.67 -8.42 4.21
C TYR A 129 17.52 -8.38 2.93
N THR A 130 18.77 -7.96 3.08
CA THR A 130 19.75 -8.05 2.00
C THR A 130 20.88 -8.97 2.44
N ALA A 131 21.21 -9.98 1.64
CA ALA A 131 22.46 -10.72 1.77
C ALA A 131 23.43 -10.23 0.70
N SER A 132 24.67 -9.94 1.07
CA SER A 132 25.68 -9.43 0.12
C SER A 132 27.09 -9.92 0.41
N TYR A 133 27.99 -9.72 -0.55
CA TYR A 133 29.43 -9.80 -0.32
C TYR A 133 30.20 -8.70 -1.06
N LEU A 134 31.34 -8.30 -0.50
CA LEU A 134 32.24 -7.32 -1.09
C LEU A 134 33.28 -7.98 -1.99
N ALA A 135 33.11 -7.87 -3.30
CA ALA A 135 34.08 -8.32 -4.29
C ALA A 135 35.19 -7.26 -4.49
N THR A 136 36.24 -7.31 -3.68
CA THR A 136 37.42 -6.44 -3.86
C THR A 136 38.16 -6.85 -5.14
N GLY A 137 38.04 -6.03 -6.20
CA GLY A 137 38.57 -6.31 -7.54
C GLY A 137 37.55 -6.87 -8.54
N GLY A 138 36.26 -6.90 -8.21
CA GLY A 138 35.18 -7.30 -9.12
C GLY A 138 35.26 -8.76 -9.55
N ALA A 139 35.15 -8.99 -10.87
CA ALA A 139 35.25 -10.29 -11.53
C ALA A 139 34.28 -11.34 -10.98
N TYR A 140 33.07 -10.92 -10.65
CA TYR A 140 32.03 -11.75 -10.04
C TYR A 140 31.31 -12.64 -11.06
N ALA A 141 30.59 -13.64 -10.56
CA ALA A 141 29.65 -14.42 -11.37
C ALA A 141 28.28 -13.73 -11.41
N VAL A 142 27.60 -13.77 -12.55
CA VAL A 142 26.29 -13.13 -12.73
C VAL A 142 25.42 -13.90 -13.73
N THR A 143 24.11 -13.84 -13.53
CA THR A 143 23.13 -14.17 -14.57
C THR A 143 22.21 -12.96 -14.72
N GLU A 144 22.34 -12.25 -15.84
CA GLU A 144 21.46 -11.11 -16.17
C GLU A 144 20.03 -11.60 -16.42
N ASP A 145 19.05 -10.70 -16.28
CA ASP A 145 17.60 -10.92 -16.44
C ASP A 145 16.95 -11.98 -15.54
N ALA A 146 17.73 -12.77 -14.78
CA ALA A 146 17.25 -13.87 -13.94
C ALA A 146 16.25 -13.46 -12.84
N LEU A 147 16.30 -12.22 -12.39
CA LEU A 147 15.43 -11.62 -11.38
C LEU A 147 14.64 -10.42 -11.93
N HIS A 148 14.52 -10.29 -13.26
CA HIS A 148 13.73 -9.22 -13.90
C HIS A 148 12.25 -9.25 -13.48
N ARG A 149 11.72 -10.43 -13.12
CA ARG A 149 10.35 -10.61 -12.59
C ARG A 149 10.32 -10.93 -11.09
N GLY A 150 11.48 -10.92 -10.42
CA GLY A 150 11.63 -11.46 -9.07
C GLY A 150 11.61 -12.99 -9.05
N LYS A 151 11.59 -13.58 -7.86
CA LYS A 151 11.52 -15.04 -7.66
C LYS A 151 10.70 -15.35 -6.42
N ARG A 152 9.86 -16.37 -6.48
CA ARG A 152 9.12 -16.89 -5.32
C ARG A 152 9.50 -18.35 -5.11
N THR A 153 9.83 -18.72 -3.88
CA THR A 153 10.05 -20.10 -3.45
C THR A 153 9.11 -20.43 -2.30
N THR A 154 9.18 -21.66 -1.79
CA THR A 154 8.45 -22.06 -0.57
C THR A 154 8.76 -21.12 0.60
N ASP A 155 10.02 -20.72 0.76
CA ASP A 155 10.49 -20.01 1.95
C ASP A 155 10.78 -18.53 1.70
N PHE A 156 10.90 -18.09 0.46
CA PHE A 156 11.36 -16.73 0.14
C PHE A 156 10.56 -16.06 -0.98
N ILE A 157 10.55 -14.74 -0.91
CA ILE A 157 10.20 -13.84 -2.01
C ILE A 157 11.43 -12.98 -2.30
N VAL A 158 11.90 -12.98 -3.53
CA VAL A 158 12.89 -12.06 -4.07
C VAL A 158 12.12 -11.05 -4.92
N PRO A 159 12.17 -9.74 -4.61
CA PRO A 159 11.42 -8.74 -5.35
C PRO A 159 11.93 -8.65 -6.80
N ARG A 160 11.13 -8.00 -7.67
CA ARG A 160 11.59 -7.62 -9.01
C ARG A 160 12.87 -6.78 -8.92
N GLY A 161 13.88 -7.14 -9.72
CA GLY A 161 15.20 -6.52 -9.60
C GLY A 161 15.81 -6.80 -8.22
N GLY A 162 15.59 -8.00 -7.68
CA GLY A 162 16.05 -8.37 -6.34
C GLY A 162 17.57 -8.49 -6.23
N GLY A 163 18.29 -8.66 -7.35
CA GLY A 163 19.75 -8.54 -7.35
C GLY A 163 20.19 -7.09 -7.27
N VAL A 164 21.02 -6.80 -6.29
CA VAL A 164 21.46 -5.45 -5.94
C VAL A 164 22.99 -5.35 -5.94
N TYR A 165 23.52 -4.18 -6.26
CA TYR A 165 24.94 -3.88 -6.20
C TYR A 165 25.21 -2.47 -5.65
N ARG A 166 26.48 -2.21 -5.30
CA ARG A 166 27.02 -0.88 -5.01
C ARG A 166 28.53 -0.87 -5.18
N TYR A 167 29.09 0.12 -5.90
CA TYR A 167 30.55 0.28 -5.96
C TYR A 167 31.12 0.70 -4.60
N GLY A 168 32.29 0.15 -4.24
CA GLY A 168 32.83 0.21 -2.87
C GLY A 168 32.16 -0.81 -1.95
N GLY A 169 32.10 -0.54 -0.65
CA GLY A 169 31.46 -1.41 0.35
C GLY A 169 30.36 -0.70 1.15
N GLY A 170 29.38 -1.45 1.64
CA GLY A 170 28.15 -0.93 2.29
C GLY A 170 26.90 -1.63 1.75
N MET A 171 25.71 -1.41 2.34
CA MET A 171 24.50 -2.13 1.88
C MET A 171 24.22 -1.81 0.40
N PRO A 172 24.11 -2.83 -0.48
CA PRO A 172 23.81 -2.61 -1.88
C PRO A 172 22.31 -2.34 -2.08
N SER A 173 22.00 -1.41 -2.97
CA SER A 173 20.61 -0.98 -3.25
C SER A 173 20.34 -0.67 -4.72
N SER A 174 21.37 -0.47 -5.55
CA SER A 174 21.22 -0.26 -7.00
C SER A 174 20.98 -1.59 -7.71
N THR A 175 20.25 -1.58 -8.82
CA THR A 175 19.95 -2.79 -9.61
C THR A 175 20.43 -2.62 -11.04
N HIS A 176 20.87 -3.70 -11.70
CA HIS A 176 21.23 -3.68 -13.12
C HIS A 176 20.61 -4.88 -13.84
N ALA A 177 19.92 -4.62 -14.95
CA ALA A 177 19.39 -5.65 -15.87
C ALA A 177 18.67 -6.84 -15.19
N GLY A 178 17.96 -6.61 -14.07
CA GLY A 178 17.33 -7.70 -13.33
C GLY A 178 18.27 -8.84 -12.93
N SER A 179 19.56 -8.55 -12.71
CA SER A 179 20.60 -9.57 -12.53
C SER A 179 20.41 -10.40 -11.27
N ASN A 180 20.88 -11.64 -11.28
CA ASN A 180 21.21 -12.42 -10.11
C ASN A 180 22.74 -12.43 -9.91
N TYR A 181 23.22 -11.98 -8.76
CA TYR A 181 24.65 -11.96 -8.43
C TYR A 181 25.12 -13.19 -7.63
N LEU A 182 24.29 -14.24 -7.61
CA LEU A 182 24.58 -15.54 -7.02
C LEU A 182 25.00 -15.43 -5.55
N VAL A 183 24.19 -14.68 -4.79
CA VAL A 183 24.27 -14.57 -3.33
C VAL A 183 23.04 -15.22 -2.74
N ASP A 184 23.20 -15.98 -1.66
CA ASP A 184 22.13 -16.72 -1.01
C ASP A 184 22.31 -16.80 0.52
N VAL A 185 21.31 -17.35 1.20
CA VAL A 185 21.26 -17.58 2.65
C VAL A 185 20.97 -19.04 2.95
N VAL A 186 21.47 -19.54 4.08
CA VAL A 186 21.04 -20.82 4.64
C VAL A 186 20.06 -20.54 5.78
N PHE A 187 18.84 -21.02 5.63
CA PHE A 187 17.72 -20.67 6.48
C PHE A 187 17.12 -21.89 7.19
N ALA A 188 16.90 -21.73 8.49
CA ALA A 188 16.18 -22.67 9.32
C ALA A 188 14.85 -22.02 9.75
N PRO A 189 13.70 -22.44 9.20
CA PRO A 189 12.40 -21.95 9.65
C PRO A 189 12.18 -22.30 11.12
N SER A 190 11.51 -21.41 11.85
CA SER A 190 11.01 -21.70 13.19
C SER A 190 9.87 -22.70 13.07
N ASP A 191 9.98 -23.87 13.70
CA ASP A 191 8.87 -24.82 13.77
C ASP A 191 7.72 -24.22 14.60
N THR A 192 6.75 -23.60 13.95
CA THR A 192 5.41 -23.47 14.51
C THR A 192 4.61 -24.74 14.22
N ARG A 193 5.11 -25.88 14.70
CA ARG A 193 4.16 -26.94 15.05
C ARG A 193 3.45 -26.41 16.31
N PRO A 194 2.12 -26.30 16.37
CA PRO A 194 1.49 -26.22 17.68
C PRO A 194 2.02 -27.43 18.45
N SER A 195 2.76 -27.17 19.54
CA SER A 195 3.05 -28.25 20.47
C SER A 195 1.68 -28.75 20.91
N MET A 196 1.26 -29.89 20.36
CA MET A 196 0.15 -30.66 20.91
C MET A 196 0.42 -30.71 22.43
N PRO A 197 -0.54 -30.35 23.30
CA PRO A 197 -0.34 -30.57 24.72
C PRO A 197 0.04 -32.05 24.86
N ARG A 198 1.24 -32.30 25.39
CA ARG A 198 1.68 -33.65 25.73
C ARG A 198 0.53 -34.29 26.52
N PRO A 199 0.00 -35.46 26.15
CA PRO A 199 -1.07 -36.07 26.91
C PRO A 199 -0.61 -36.14 28.36
N THR A 200 -1.34 -35.44 29.23
CA THR A 200 -1.11 -35.50 30.66
C THR A 200 -1.24 -36.96 31.04
N VAL A 201 -0.14 -37.55 31.52
CA VAL A 201 -0.15 -38.92 32.02
C VAL A 201 -1.12 -38.92 33.20
N THR A 202 -2.25 -39.60 33.04
CA THR A 202 -3.18 -39.88 34.13
C THR A 202 -2.38 -40.49 35.28
N PRO A 203 -2.38 -39.92 36.49
CA PRO A 203 -1.75 -40.56 37.64
C PRO A 203 -2.41 -41.92 37.87
N ALA A 204 -1.60 -42.97 37.98
CA ALA A 204 -2.06 -44.30 38.36
C ALA A 204 -2.80 -44.24 39.72
N PRO A 205 -3.88 -45.02 39.91
CA PRO A 205 -4.62 -45.03 41.16
C PRO A 205 -3.70 -45.53 42.29
N THR A 206 -3.49 -44.69 43.30
CA THR A 206 -2.79 -45.11 44.52
C THR A 206 -3.77 -45.89 45.40
N THR A 207 -3.39 -47.10 45.76
CA THR A 207 -4.16 -48.00 46.64
C THR A 207 -4.35 -47.39 48.03
N SER A 208 -5.61 -47.39 48.47
CA SER A 208 -6.03 -47.08 49.85
C SER A 208 -5.52 -48.14 50.85
N PRO A 209 -5.24 -47.73 52.10
CA PRO A 209 -5.56 -48.54 53.27
C PRO A 209 -6.71 -47.92 54.08
N ARG A 210 -7.42 -48.85 54.71
CA ARG A 210 -8.71 -48.83 55.42
C ARG A 210 -8.70 -48.01 56.75
N PRO A 211 -9.86 -47.58 57.30
CA PRO A 211 -9.98 -46.54 58.32
C PRO A 211 -10.08 -47.08 59.76
N THR A 212 -9.78 -46.22 60.74
CA THR A 212 -10.16 -46.39 62.15
C THR A 212 -10.88 -45.15 62.70
N THR A 213 -12.19 -45.34 62.85
CA THR A 213 -13.18 -44.85 63.84
C THR A 213 -13.01 -43.53 64.62
N SER A 214 -14.11 -42.77 64.53
CA SER A 214 -14.60 -41.57 65.26
C SER A 214 -14.73 -41.73 66.79
N PRO A 215 -14.96 -40.61 67.54
CA PRO A 215 -16.35 -40.31 67.93
C PRO A 215 -16.79 -38.83 67.79
N ARG A 216 -17.93 -38.66 67.11
CA ARG A 216 -19.22 -37.92 67.36
C ARG A 216 -19.31 -36.70 68.34
N PRO A 217 -20.40 -35.89 68.29
CA PRO A 217 -20.35 -34.46 67.96
C PRO A 217 -21.11 -33.57 68.98
N THR A 218 -21.07 -32.24 68.82
CA THR A 218 -22.15 -31.35 69.34
C THR A 218 -22.36 -30.15 68.42
N THR A 219 -23.64 -29.84 68.18
CA THR A 219 -24.26 -28.63 67.61
C THR A 219 -25.46 -28.32 68.54
N PRO A 220 -26.24 -27.21 68.46
CA PRO A 220 -26.10 -25.92 67.74
C PRO A 220 -26.60 -24.66 68.55
N THR A 221 -26.63 -23.49 67.87
CA THR A 221 -27.67 -22.41 67.91
C THR A 221 -27.46 -21.16 68.83
N PRO A 222 -28.18 -20.01 68.65
CA PRO A 222 -27.79 -18.81 67.84
C PRO A 222 -27.96 -17.45 68.61
N SER A 223 -28.10 -16.33 67.87
CA SER A 223 -28.89 -15.09 68.14
C SER A 223 -28.10 -13.73 68.11
N PRO A 224 -28.73 -12.54 68.03
CA PRO A 224 -28.73 -11.70 66.80
C PRO A 224 -28.53 -10.17 67.02
N THR A 225 -28.64 -9.40 65.93
CA THR A 225 -29.11 -7.99 65.78
C THR A 225 -28.47 -6.83 66.59
N ALA A 226 -28.02 -5.77 65.88
CA ALA A 226 -28.58 -4.40 65.99
C ALA A 226 -27.86 -3.38 65.09
N ASN A 227 -28.68 -2.57 64.40
CA ASN A 227 -28.36 -1.32 63.72
C ASN A 227 -28.24 -0.18 64.76
N PRO A 228 -27.55 0.94 64.46
CA PRO A 228 -28.29 2.21 64.48
C PRO A 228 -27.86 3.25 63.42
N THR A 229 -28.72 4.25 63.29
CA THR A 229 -28.93 5.25 62.25
C THR A 229 -28.17 6.59 62.45
N THR A 230 -27.74 7.21 61.32
CA THR A 230 -27.61 8.67 60.96
C THR A 230 -26.64 9.59 61.77
N PRO A 231 -26.18 10.78 61.28
CA PRO A 231 -26.47 11.50 60.02
C PRO A 231 -25.27 12.10 59.22
N THR A 232 -25.61 12.61 58.03
CA THR A 232 -24.85 13.34 57.00
C THR A 232 -24.11 14.60 57.48
N PRO A 233 -23.04 15.02 56.76
CA PRO A 233 -22.94 16.41 56.32
C PRO A 233 -22.65 16.58 54.81
N ILE A 234 -23.23 17.66 54.30
CA ILE A 234 -23.19 18.20 52.92
C ILE A 234 -21.83 18.83 52.63
N PRO A 235 -21.35 18.79 51.37
CA PRO A 235 -20.72 19.98 50.78
C PRO A 235 -21.35 20.39 49.44
N THR A 236 -21.92 21.60 49.51
CA THR A 236 -22.05 22.71 48.57
C THR A 236 -21.64 22.52 47.10
N ALA A 237 -22.60 22.84 46.23
CA ALA A 237 -22.47 23.00 44.79
C ALA A 237 -21.62 24.21 44.37
N ASN A 238 -20.96 24.08 43.21
CA ASN A 238 -20.62 25.19 42.30
C ASN A 238 -20.68 24.67 40.85
N PRO A 239 -20.82 25.53 39.84
CA PRO A 239 -21.99 25.56 38.96
C PRO A 239 -21.87 24.67 37.72
N THR A 240 -23.01 24.07 37.38
CA THR A 240 -23.28 23.27 36.19
C THR A 240 -23.17 24.14 34.94
N THR A 241 -22.24 23.81 34.05
CA THR A 241 -22.34 24.12 32.62
C THR A 241 -23.48 23.27 32.05
N PRO A 242 -24.44 23.82 31.29
CA PRO A 242 -25.52 23.00 30.73
C PRO A 242 -24.93 22.00 29.73
N PRO A 243 -25.39 20.72 29.71
CA PRO A 243 -25.02 19.78 28.68
C PRO A 243 -25.52 20.29 27.32
N PRO A 244 -24.78 20.08 26.22
CA PRO A 244 -25.29 20.40 24.90
C PRO A 244 -26.59 19.62 24.67
N THR A 245 -27.64 20.35 24.32
CA THR A 245 -28.94 19.83 23.90
C THR A 245 -28.73 18.70 22.89
N PRO A 246 -29.33 17.51 23.07
CA PRO A 246 -29.29 16.48 22.05
C PRO A 246 -30.01 17.01 20.81
N THR A 247 -29.25 17.28 19.75
CA THR A 247 -29.78 17.52 18.41
C THR A 247 -30.69 16.35 18.05
N PRO A 248 -31.94 16.57 17.63
CA PRO A 248 -32.81 15.47 17.28
C PRO A 248 -32.21 14.70 16.11
N ARG A 249 -32.05 13.39 16.31
CA ARG A 249 -31.85 12.39 15.26
C ARG A 249 -32.79 12.70 14.09
N PRO A 250 -32.30 12.88 12.85
CA PRO A 250 -33.19 12.87 11.70
C PRO A 250 -33.81 11.48 11.64
N THR A 251 -35.10 11.42 11.95
CA THR A 251 -35.97 10.31 11.59
C THR A 251 -35.91 10.14 10.08
N ASP A 252 -35.81 8.88 9.63
CA ASP A 252 -36.00 8.47 8.24
C ASP A 252 -37.21 9.20 7.64
N GLY A 253 -36.90 10.24 6.88
CA GLY A 253 -37.86 11.09 6.22
C GLY A 253 -37.41 11.16 4.78
N THR A 254 -38.25 10.62 3.89
CA THR A 254 -38.30 10.93 2.47
C THR A 254 -38.58 12.43 2.28
N GLY A 255 -37.65 13.28 2.71
CA GLY A 255 -37.66 14.69 2.42
C GLY A 255 -37.47 14.84 0.93
N SER A 256 -38.48 15.40 0.27
CA SER A 256 -38.32 15.92 -1.08
C SER A 256 -37.21 16.97 -1.03
N ASP A 257 -35.98 16.58 -1.40
CA ASP A 257 -34.98 17.56 -1.81
C ASP A 257 -35.67 18.49 -2.82
N ALA A 258 -35.55 19.80 -2.61
CA ALA A 258 -35.85 20.80 -3.64
C ALA A 258 -34.83 20.59 -4.77
N GLY A 259 -35.06 19.53 -5.55
CA GLY A 259 -34.14 19.09 -6.58
C GLY A 259 -34.18 20.08 -7.74
N LEU A 260 -33.01 20.45 -8.25
CA LEU A 260 -32.92 21.22 -9.48
C LEU A 260 -33.43 20.35 -10.63
N ASP A 261 -34.19 20.95 -11.56
CA ASP A 261 -34.60 20.28 -12.80
C ASP A 261 -33.44 20.24 -13.80
N LEU A 262 -32.42 19.44 -13.45
CA LEU A 262 -31.17 19.28 -14.20
C LEU A 262 -30.83 17.80 -14.34
N PRO A 263 -30.14 17.41 -15.43
CA PRO A 263 -29.63 16.05 -15.56
C PRO A 263 -28.71 15.67 -14.39
N ARG A 264 -28.80 14.42 -13.94
CA ARG A 264 -27.92 13.88 -12.90
C ARG A 264 -26.73 13.17 -13.52
N ILE A 265 -25.57 13.29 -12.88
CA ILE A 265 -24.41 12.45 -13.19
C ILE A 265 -24.72 11.03 -12.65
N PRO A 266 -24.44 9.95 -13.41
CA PRO A 266 -24.59 8.58 -12.92
C PRO A 266 -23.94 8.40 -11.53
N TRP A 267 -24.63 7.69 -10.64
CA TRP A 267 -24.34 7.67 -9.21
C TRP A 267 -23.71 6.36 -8.73
N GLU A 268 -22.70 6.45 -7.87
CA GLU A 268 -21.92 5.28 -7.42
C GLU A 268 -21.41 5.36 -5.98
N GLY A 269 -22.03 6.17 -5.11
CA GLY A 269 -21.48 6.36 -3.76
C GLY A 269 -22.49 6.69 -2.68
N GLY A 270 -21.97 7.19 -1.55
CA GLY A 270 -22.77 7.59 -0.40
C GLY A 270 -23.57 6.45 0.24
N PRO A 271 -24.51 6.79 1.15
CA PRO A 271 -25.25 5.82 1.95
C PRO A 271 -25.95 4.70 1.17
N SER A 272 -26.57 5.05 0.04
CA SER A 272 -27.34 4.08 -0.75
C SER A 272 -26.47 2.98 -1.35
N TYR A 273 -25.24 3.32 -1.77
CA TYR A 273 -24.29 2.34 -2.27
C TYR A 273 -23.79 1.40 -1.17
N TRP A 274 -23.41 1.94 0.00
CA TRP A 274 -22.82 1.13 1.07
C TRP A 274 -23.83 0.18 1.75
N ASN A 275 -25.14 0.48 1.66
CA ASN A 275 -26.21 -0.33 2.26
C ASN A 275 -26.30 -1.78 1.72
N GLN A 276 -25.65 -2.08 0.58
CA GLN A 276 -25.59 -3.45 0.06
C GLN A 276 -24.59 -4.35 0.82
N PHE A 277 -23.72 -3.77 1.65
CA PHE A 277 -22.70 -4.49 2.42
C PHE A 277 -23.05 -4.44 3.92
N SER A 278 -23.42 -5.58 4.51
CA SER A 278 -23.84 -5.64 5.91
C SER A 278 -22.77 -5.17 6.90
N ASP A 279 -21.50 -5.29 6.52
CA ASP A 279 -20.37 -4.92 7.37
C ASP A 279 -19.97 -3.45 7.18
N ALA A 280 -20.48 -2.79 6.13
CA ALA A 280 -20.30 -1.36 5.89
C ALA A 280 -21.47 -0.52 6.42
N LYS A 281 -22.23 -1.04 7.40
CA LYS A 281 -23.43 -0.36 7.92
C LYS A 281 -23.14 1.05 8.45
N ASP A 282 -21.97 1.28 9.06
CA ASP A 282 -21.62 2.58 9.61
C ASP A 282 -21.23 3.59 8.50
N TRP A 283 -20.91 3.08 7.29
CA TRP A 283 -20.65 3.90 6.10
C TRP A 283 -21.96 4.36 5.42
N THR A 284 -23.11 3.93 5.94
CA THR A 284 -24.42 4.43 5.51
C THR A 284 -24.82 5.75 6.20
N ASP A 285 -24.02 6.26 7.14
CA ASP A 285 -24.22 7.61 7.68
C ASP A 285 -23.91 8.65 6.58
N PRO A 286 -24.84 9.56 6.23
CA PRO A 286 -24.57 10.65 5.29
C PRO A 286 -23.37 11.53 5.66
N ALA A 287 -23.01 11.61 6.95
CA ALA A 287 -21.85 12.34 7.42
C ALA A 287 -20.52 11.56 7.31
N PHE A 288 -20.56 10.29 6.90
CA PHE A 288 -19.37 9.48 6.72
C PHE A 288 -18.78 9.64 5.31
N PHE A 289 -17.51 10.04 5.25
CA PHE A 289 -16.71 10.01 4.02
C PHE A 289 -15.42 9.23 4.29
N PRO A 290 -15.12 8.16 3.53
CA PRO A 290 -13.94 7.33 3.82
C PRO A 290 -12.64 8.06 3.47
N ILE A 291 -11.75 8.15 4.46
CA ILE A 291 -10.40 8.70 4.33
C ILE A 291 -9.43 7.68 4.91
N ALA A 292 -8.80 6.95 4.00
CA ALA A 292 -7.89 5.86 4.30
C ALA A 292 -6.42 6.31 4.29
N ILE A 293 -5.56 5.53 4.96
CA ILE A 293 -4.12 5.74 4.95
C ILE A 293 -3.34 4.44 4.77
N TRP A 294 -2.31 4.49 3.92
CA TRP A 294 -1.46 3.36 3.56
C TRP A 294 -0.31 3.18 4.54
N TYR A 295 -0.19 1.99 5.15
CA TYR A 295 0.92 1.62 6.04
C TYR A 295 1.22 2.65 7.12
N ASN A 296 0.18 3.14 7.80
CA ASN A 296 0.35 3.98 8.98
C ASN A 296 0.22 3.14 10.26
N GLY A 297 1.35 2.79 10.88
CA GLY A 297 1.34 1.99 12.11
C GLY A 297 0.70 2.72 13.30
N ILE A 298 -0.29 2.07 13.90
CA ILE A 298 -0.89 2.39 15.20
C ILE A 298 -0.72 1.21 16.17
N SER A 299 -0.47 1.53 17.44
CA SER A 299 -0.22 0.57 18.51
C SER A 299 -0.88 0.96 19.84
N SER A 300 -1.49 2.15 19.92
CA SER A 300 -2.25 2.59 21.09
C SER A 300 -3.38 3.54 20.71
N ASP A 301 -4.38 3.70 21.58
CA ASP A 301 -5.52 4.59 21.35
C ASP A 301 -5.06 6.05 21.11
N ALA A 302 -4.03 6.52 21.81
CA ALA A 302 -3.48 7.87 21.63
C ALA A 302 -2.91 8.12 20.22
N GLU A 303 -2.40 7.07 19.57
CA GLU A 303 -1.93 7.13 18.20
C GLU A 303 -3.10 7.22 17.22
N VAL A 304 -4.15 6.42 17.43
CA VAL A 304 -5.36 6.47 16.63
C VAL A 304 -6.06 7.82 16.77
N GLN A 305 -6.17 8.37 17.98
CA GLN A 305 -6.78 9.67 18.21
C GLN A 305 -6.02 10.81 17.54
N TRP A 306 -4.69 10.72 17.45
CA TRP A 306 -3.90 11.69 16.71
C TRP A 306 -4.19 11.61 15.21
N ASP A 307 -4.28 10.40 14.65
CA ASP A 307 -4.57 10.18 13.23
C ASP A 307 -6.01 10.65 12.90
N LYS A 308 -6.99 10.36 13.77
CA LYS A 308 -8.37 10.88 13.67
C LYS A 308 -8.42 12.41 13.68
N LYS A 309 -7.58 13.07 14.48
CA LYS A 309 -7.47 14.54 14.47
C LYS A 309 -7.01 15.09 13.10
N HIS A 310 -6.36 14.27 12.28
CA HIS A 310 -5.99 14.58 10.90
C HIS A 310 -7.00 14.01 9.89
N GLY A 311 -8.20 13.67 10.35
CA GLY A 311 -9.31 13.18 9.53
C GLY A 311 -9.15 11.75 9.02
N ILE A 312 -8.14 10.99 9.46
CA ILE A 312 -8.02 9.58 9.08
C ILE A 312 -9.06 8.76 9.83
N ASN A 313 -9.88 8.02 9.09
CA ASN A 313 -10.87 7.11 9.67
C ASN A 313 -10.70 5.65 9.23
N THR A 314 -9.87 5.38 8.23
CA THR A 314 -9.69 4.02 7.68
C THR A 314 -8.19 3.71 7.53
N TYR A 315 -7.79 2.46 7.78
CA TYR A 315 -6.39 2.02 7.67
C TYR A 315 -6.25 0.81 6.77
N ALA A 316 -5.12 0.74 6.08
CA ALA A 316 -4.70 -0.40 5.29
C ALA A 316 -3.19 -0.62 5.42
N GLY A 317 -2.71 -1.85 5.22
CA GLY A 317 -1.28 -2.17 5.31
C GLY A 317 -0.72 -2.10 6.73
N MET A 318 -1.36 -2.77 7.68
CA MET A 318 -0.97 -2.75 9.10
C MET A 318 -0.04 -3.91 9.47
N TRP A 319 0.69 -3.75 10.58
CA TRP A 319 1.53 -4.81 11.14
C TRP A 319 0.68 -6.00 11.60
N GLU A 320 1.12 -7.24 11.34
CA GLU A 320 0.35 -8.45 11.63
C GLU A 320 0.00 -8.62 13.11
N GLY A 321 0.72 -7.99 14.03
CA GLY A 321 0.42 -8.00 15.48
C GLY A 321 -0.55 -6.91 15.96
N THR A 322 -1.13 -6.10 15.06
CA THR A 322 -2.08 -5.04 15.43
C THR A 322 -3.32 -5.63 16.12
N ASP A 323 -3.66 -5.14 17.31
CA ASP A 323 -4.90 -5.53 18.00
C ASP A 323 -6.11 -4.94 17.28
N PHE A 324 -7.04 -5.80 16.84
CA PHE A 324 -8.27 -5.35 16.20
C PHE A 324 -9.12 -4.46 17.12
N GLY A 325 -9.00 -4.64 18.44
CA GLY A 325 -9.68 -3.78 19.42
C GLY A 325 -9.34 -2.29 19.30
N LEU A 326 -8.21 -1.92 18.68
CA LEU A 326 -7.88 -0.51 18.40
C LEU A 326 -8.89 0.14 17.44
N PHE A 327 -9.39 -0.61 16.46
CA PHE A 327 -10.36 -0.09 15.49
C PHE A 327 -11.69 0.22 16.17
N GLU A 328 -12.18 -0.74 16.97
CA GLU A 328 -13.48 -0.64 17.62
C GLU A 328 -13.50 0.41 18.74
N ARG A 329 -12.47 0.43 19.60
CA ARG A 329 -12.41 1.38 20.72
C ARG A 329 -12.28 2.83 20.26
N ASN A 330 -11.72 3.05 19.08
CA ASN A 330 -11.48 4.38 18.55
C ASN A 330 -12.44 4.77 17.42
N ASP A 331 -13.38 3.90 17.06
CA ASP A 331 -14.33 4.14 15.97
C ASP A 331 -13.60 4.54 14.66
N VAL A 332 -12.78 3.60 14.18
CA VAL A 332 -12.07 3.65 12.90
C VAL A 332 -12.16 2.29 12.21
N TYR A 333 -11.81 2.23 10.93
CA TYR A 333 -12.09 1.08 10.07
C TYR A 333 -10.80 0.43 9.55
N TRP A 334 -10.86 -0.88 9.38
CA TRP A 334 -9.83 -1.68 8.71
C TRP A 334 -10.25 -2.05 7.30
N LEU A 335 -9.37 -1.77 6.33
CA LEU A 335 -9.52 -2.14 4.93
C LEU A 335 -8.35 -3.05 4.53
N GLY A 336 -8.55 -4.35 4.65
CA GLY A 336 -7.51 -5.35 4.35
C GLY A 336 -7.89 -6.76 4.79
N GLY A 337 -6.99 -7.71 4.58
CA GLY A 337 -7.17 -9.10 5.03
C GLY A 337 -7.07 -9.27 6.54
N LYS A 338 -7.42 -10.46 7.03
CA LYS A 338 -7.26 -10.85 8.43
C LYS A 338 -5.79 -10.83 8.83
N LEU A 339 -5.42 -10.06 9.87
CA LEU A 339 -4.02 -9.98 10.30
C LEU A 339 -3.67 -11.03 11.36
N ASN A 340 -4.55 -11.25 12.33
CA ASN A 340 -4.35 -12.19 13.43
C ASN A 340 -5.67 -12.64 14.05
N ALA A 341 -5.61 -13.42 15.14
CA ALA A 341 -6.78 -13.99 15.80
C ALA A 341 -7.71 -12.97 16.49
N THR A 342 -7.28 -11.71 16.69
CA THR A 342 -8.14 -10.66 17.28
C THR A 342 -9.16 -10.11 16.28
N PHE A 343 -8.92 -10.29 14.97
CA PHE A 343 -9.81 -9.83 13.91
C PHE A 343 -11.06 -10.71 13.85
N ARG A 344 -12.22 -10.06 13.98
CA ARG A 344 -13.53 -10.69 13.98
C ARG A 344 -14.24 -10.37 12.67
N ASP A 345 -14.56 -11.41 11.92
CA ASP A 345 -15.04 -11.27 10.55
C ASP A 345 -16.43 -10.59 10.47
N ASP A 346 -17.18 -10.51 11.56
CA ASP A 346 -18.52 -9.91 11.67
C ASP A 346 -18.54 -8.48 12.25
N SER A 347 -17.37 -7.84 12.42
CA SER A 347 -17.30 -6.48 12.98
C SER A 347 -17.57 -5.41 11.91
N PRO A 348 -18.40 -4.39 12.21
CA PRO A 348 -18.63 -3.27 11.29
C PRO A 348 -17.41 -2.35 11.14
N HIS A 349 -16.42 -2.46 12.03
CA HIS A 349 -15.12 -1.80 11.89
C HIS A 349 -14.19 -2.49 10.88
N TRP A 350 -14.68 -3.52 10.19
CA TRP A 350 -14.00 -4.19 9.09
C TRP A 350 -14.94 -4.32 7.88
N PRO A 351 -15.29 -3.19 7.24
CA PRO A 351 -16.35 -3.13 6.24
C PRO A 351 -15.94 -3.68 4.87
N GLY A 352 -14.63 -3.78 4.61
CA GLY A 352 -14.11 -4.19 3.32
C GLY A 352 -12.72 -4.79 3.36
N VAL A 353 -12.31 -5.34 2.23
CA VAL A 353 -11.00 -5.93 2.03
C VAL A 353 -10.29 -5.30 0.84
N LEU A 354 -9.05 -4.87 1.04
CA LEU A 354 -8.15 -4.60 -0.07
C LEU A 354 -7.72 -5.94 -0.67
N LEU A 355 -8.09 -6.19 -1.92
CA LEU A 355 -7.67 -7.37 -2.68
C LEU A 355 -6.16 -7.31 -2.90
N ASP A 356 -5.69 -6.31 -3.63
CA ASP A 356 -4.27 -6.12 -3.92
C ASP A 356 -4.00 -4.73 -4.51
N ASP A 357 -2.73 -4.36 -4.59
CA ASP A 357 -2.22 -3.06 -5.02
C ASP A 357 -1.40 -3.19 -6.31
N GLU A 358 -1.62 -2.30 -7.28
CA GLU A 358 -0.91 -2.23 -8.57
C GLU A 358 -0.86 -3.56 -9.34
N VAL A 359 -1.94 -4.35 -9.31
CA VAL A 359 -2.00 -5.67 -9.98
C VAL A 359 -1.78 -5.55 -11.49
N ASP A 360 -2.33 -4.49 -12.08
CA ASP A 360 -2.22 -4.12 -13.48
C ASP A 360 -0.77 -3.90 -13.93
N GLY A 361 0.11 -3.43 -13.02
CA GLY A 361 1.54 -3.23 -13.27
C GLY A 361 2.42 -4.45 -12.99
N ARG A 362 1.92 -5.45 -12.24
CA ARG A 362 2.69 -6.61 -11.78
C ARG A 362 2.43 -7.89 -12.56
N PHE A 363 1.29 -8.02 -13.22
CA PHE A 363 0.87 -9.21 -13.96
C PHE A 363 0.53 -8.91 -15.42
N THR A 364 0.42 -9.95 -16.24
CA THR A 364 -0.30 -9.81 -17.53
C THR A 364 -1.80 -9.60 -17.22
N PRO A 365 -2.58 -8.93 -18.11
CA PRO A 365 -4.00 -8.69 -17.85
C PRO A 365 -4.79 -9.93 -17.45
N ALA A 366 -4.67 -11.02 -18.21
CA ALA A 366 -5.37 -12.27 -17.90
C ALA A 366 -4.97 -12.87 -16.54
N ALA A 367 -3.68 -12.81 -16.18
CA ALA A 367 -3.20 -13.37 -14.91
C ALA A 367 -3.58 -12.48 -13.71
N GLY A 368 -3.53 -11.15 -13.86
CA GLY A 368 -3.91 -10.24 -12.79
C GLY A 368 -5.42 -10.23 -12.54
N LEU A 369 -6.25 -10.30 -13.59
CA LEU A 369 -7.69 -10.51 -13.43
C LEU A 369 -8.01 -11.84 -12.74
N GLN A 370 -7.33 -12.92 -13.11
CA GLN A 370 -7.52 -14.20 -12.41
C GLN A 370 -7.12 -14.11 -10.94
N HIS A 371 -5.97 -13.48 -10.64
CA HIS A 371 -5.50 -13.26 -9.28
C HIS A 371 -6.49 -12.45 -8.44
N LEU A 372 -7.08 -11.39 -8.99
CA LEU A 372 -8.11 -10.61 -8.31
C LEU A 372 -9.40 -11.43 -8.07
N ARG A 373 -9.84 -12.25 -9.05
CA ARG A 373 -10.98 -13.15 -8.84
C ARG A 373 -10.72 -14.17 -7.74
N ASP A 374 -9.52 -14.74 -7.69
CA ASP A 374 -9.13 -15.70 -6.66
C ASP A 374 -9.12 -15.07 -5.27
N LEU A 375 -8.72 -13.79 -5.17
CA LEU A 375 -8.75 -13.02 -3.93
C LEU A 375 -10.16 -12.57 -3.55
N ALA A 376 -11.02 -12.25 -4.51
CA ALA A 376 -12.39 -11.80 -4.25
C ALA A 376 -13.33 -12.96 -3.88
N ALA A 377 -13.12 -14.15 -4.43
CA ALA A 377 -14.02 -15.30 -4.27
C ALA A 377 -14.36 -15.67 -2.80
N PRO A 378 -13.41 -15.65 -1.83
CA PRO A 378 -13.72 -15.91 -0.42
C PRO A 378 -14.63 -14.86 0.23
N HIS A 379 -14.77 -13.68 -0.36
CA HIS A 379 -15.52 -12.55 0.20
C HIS A 379 -16.91 -12.37 -0.44
N ALA A 380 -17.22 -13.14 -1.49
CA ALA A 380 -18.54 -13.12 -2.11
C ALA A 380 -19.64 -13.46 -1.09
N GLY A 381 -20.59 -12.54 -0.89
CA GLY A 381 -21.68 -12.71 0.08
C GLY A 381 -21.26 -12.65 1.54
N SER A 382 -20.02 -12.24 1.84
CA SER A 382 -19.52 -12.11 3.23
C SER A 382 -20.08 -10.90 3.97
N GLY A 383 -20.70 -9.95 3.26
CA GLY A 383 -21.09 -8.66 3.80
C GLY A 383 -20.02 -7.57 3.68
N LYS A 384 -18.80 -7.92 3.26
CA LYS A 384 -17.69 -7.00 3.01
C LYS A 384 -17.64 -6.58 1.55
N PHE A 385 -17.29 -5.32 1.30
CA PHE A 385 -16.94 -4.86 -0.04
C PHE A 385 -15.48 -5.20 -0.37
N THR A 386 -15.19 -5.39 -1.65
CA THR A 386 -13.84 -5.59 -2.18
C THR A 386 -13.31 -4.29 -2.77
N TYR A 387 -12.01 -4.04 -2.58
CA TYR A 387 -11.34 -2.84 -3.08
C TYR A 387 -10.02 -3.21 -3.75
N ALA A 388 -9.68 -2.57 -4.85
CA ALA A 388 -8.36 -2.72 -5.48
C ALA A 388 -7.81 -1.35 -5.93
N ASN A 389 -6.49 -1.19 -5.80
CA ASN A 389 -5.77 -0.04 -6.33
C ASN A 389 -4.95 -0.44 -7.56
N TYR A 390 -4.85 0.48 -8.53
CA TYR A 390 -4.20 0.25 -9.81
C TYR A 390 -3.19 1.36 -10.14
N THR A 391 -2.29 1.07 -11.07
CA THR A 391 -1.42 2.09 -11.66
C THR A 391 -2.13 2.87 -12.77
N GLN A 392 -1.41 3.76 -13.47
CA GLN A 392 -1.91 4.45 -14.65
C GLN A 392 -2.32 3.54 -15.82
N LEU A 393 -1.98 2.23 -15.81
CA LEU A 393 -2.27 1.34 -16.93
C LEU A 393 -3.77 1.15 -17.15
N VAL A 394 -4.59 1.21 -16.10
CA VAL A 394 -6.05 1.10 -16.21
C VAL A 394 -6.71 2.31 -16.85
N ILE A 395 -5.98 3.41 -17.09
CA ILE A 395 -6.50 4.59 -17.80
C ILE A 395 -5.64 4.99 -19.00
N GLY A 396 -4.49 4.34 -19.22
CA GLY A 396 -3.53 4.66 -20.29
C GLY A 396 -3.79 3.92 -21.60
N SER A 397 -2.77 3.93 -22.48
CA SER A 397 -2.81 3.22 -23.76
C SER A 397 -1.94 1.95 -23.79
N ASP A 398 -1.25 1.64 -22.69
CA ASP A 398 -0.32 0.50 -22.59
C ASP A 398 -1.04 -0.84 -22.31
N MET A 399 -2.33 -0.78 -21.99
CA MET A 399 -3.21 -1.94 -21.79
C MET A 399 -4.40 -1.83 -22.76
N ALA A 400 -4.93 -2.95 -23.23
CA ALA A 400 -6.14 -2.91 -24.06
C ALA A 400 -7.33 -2.37 -23.26
N VAL A 401 -8.17 -1.52 -23.85
CA VAL A 401 -9.31 -0.91 -23.15
C VAL A 401 -10.24 -1.96 -22.53
N ALA A 402 -10.48 -3.08 -23.20
CA ALA A 402 -11.29 -4.18 -22.66
C ALA A 402 -10.69 -4.78 -21.38
N ASP A 403 -9.36 -4.88 -21.29
CA ASP A 403 -8.69 -5.35 -20.08
C ASP A 403 -8.77 -4.30 -18.96
N GLN A 404 -8.62 -3.01 -19.30
CA GLN A 404 -8.77 -1.90 -18.36
C GLN A 404 -10.16 -1.92 -17.71
N GLN A 405 -11.21 -2.03 -18.54
CA GLN A 405 -12.60 -2.16 -18.10
C GLN A 405 -12.79 -3.41 -17.23
N ALA A 406 -12.22 -4.55 -17.62
CA ALA A 406 -12.32 -5.77 -16.82
C ALA A 406 -11.64 -5.65 -15.44
N TYR A 407 -10.58 -4.85 -15.30
CA TYR A 407 -9.95 -4.59 -14.00
C TYR A 407 -10.82 -3.67 -13.14
N VAL A 408 -11.24 -2.56 -13.72
CA VAL A 408 -12.00 -1.53 -13.00
C VAL A 408 -13.36 -2.07 -12.54
N ASN A 409 -13.98 -2.96 -13.33
CA ASN A 409 -15.32 -3.46 -13.05
C ASN A 409 -15.35 -4.73 -12.19
N LEU A 410 -14.21 -5.18 -11.67
CA LEU A 410 -14.10 -6.41 -10.89
C LEU A 410 -14.36 -6.21 -9.38
N PRO A 411 -13.67 -5.29 -8.68
CA PRO A 411 -13.92 -5.05 -7.27
C PRO A 411 -15.12 -4.10 -7.07
N ASP A 412 -15.64 -4.04 -5.85
CA ASP A 412 -16.76 -3.15 -5.51
C ASP A 412 -16.34 -1.68 -5.44
N ALA A 413 -15.08 -1.39 -5.08
CA ALA A 413 -14.51 -0.05 -5.10
C ALA A 413 -13.11 -0.07 -5.73
N VAL A 414 -12.73 1.01 -6.39
CA VAL A 414 -11.48 1.10 -7.15
C VAL A 414 -10.73 2.39 -6.86
N SER A 415 -9.42 2.38 -7.04
CA SER A 415 -8.65 3.59 -7.20
C SER A 415 -7.52 3.40 -8.20
N LEU A 416 -6.83 4.50 -8.46
CA LEU A 416 -5.50 4.47 -9.03
C LEU A 416 -4.57 5.37 -8.22
N ASP A 417 -3.28 5.04 -8.21
CA ASP A 417 -2.26 5.85 -7.58
C ASP A 417 -1.35 6.54 -8.61
N MET A 418 -1.66 7.80 -8.88
CA MET A 418 -0.90 8.65 -9.79
C MET A 418 -0.49 9.96 -9.12
N TYR A 419 0.81 10.07 -8.89
CA TYR A 419 1.44 11.12 -8.12
C TYR A 419 2.02 12.21 -9.04
N TRP A 420 1.13 13.03 -9.61
CA TRP A 420 1.46 13.99 -10.67
C TRP A 420 2.48 15.05 -10.29
N TYR A 421 2.57 15.43 -9.01
CA TYR A 421 3.52 16.45 -8.57
C TYR A 421 4.93 15.91 -8.41
N THR A 422 5.08 14.63 -8.04
CA THR A 422 6.38 14.12 -7.59
C THR A 422 6.93 12.95 -8.40
N ILE A 423 6.12 12.33 -9.26
CA ILE A 423 6.62 11.39 -10.27
C ILE A 423 6.86 12.16 -11.58
N PRO A 424 7.91 11.85 -12.36
CA PRO A 424 8.28 12.62 -13.55
C PRO A 424 7.39 12.34 -14.78
N PHE A 425 6.10 12.00 -14.58
CA PHE A 425 5.14 11.76 -15.68
C PHE A 425 5.08 12.93 -16.67
N CYS A 426 5.15 14.15 -16.16
CA CYS A 426 5.07 15.39 -16.95
C CYS A 426 6.33 15.72 -17.75
N ASP A 427 7.45 15.09 -17.40
CA ASP A 427 8.77 15.35 -17.98
C ASP A 427 9.20 14.23 -18.96
N TRP A 428 8.35 13.21 -19.13
CA TRP A 428 8.62 12.10 -20.04
C TRP A 428 8.86 12.57 -21.47
N THR A 429 9.83 11.95 -22.13
CA THR A 429 10.16 12.20 -23.54
C THR A 429 10.13 10.86 -24.30
N PRO A 430 9.16 10.64 -25.20
CA PRO A 430 8.05 11.55 -25.53
C PRO A 430 7.05 11.71 -24.39
N TYR A 431 6.38 12.86 -24.33
CA TYR A 431 5.29 13.11 -23.37
C TYR A 431 4.11 12.18 -23.66
N ARG A 432 3.50 11.62 -22.61
CA ARG A 432 2.48 10.56 -22.74
C ARG A 432 1.09 10.95 -22.25
N GLY A 433 0.88 12.18 -21.76
CA GLY A 433 -0.42 12.57 -21.19
C GLY A 433 -1.60 12.51 -22.17
N ASN A 434 -1.35 12.59 -23.47
CA ASN A 434 -2.38 12.44 -24.51
C ASN A 434 -2.83 10.98 -24.72
N LEU A 435 -2.20 10.03 -24.04
CA LEU A 435 -2.50 8.60 -24.14
C LEU A 435 -3.44 8.10 -23.04
N TYR A 436 -3.84 8.97 -22.12
CA TYR A 436 -4.82 8.65 -21.08
C TYR A 436 -6.26 8.82 -21.58
N ALA A 437 -7.19 8.10 -20.96
CA ALA A 437 -8.62 8.10 -21.28
C ALA A 437 -9.23 9.52 -21.23
N ASP A 438 -8.87 10.31 -20.20
CA ASP A 438 -9.02 11.76 -20.21
C ASP A 438 -7.64 12.39 -20.41
N PRO A 439 -7.34 12.97 -21.59
CA PRO A 439 -6.03 13.51 -21.89
C PRO A 439 -5.57 14.57 -20.90
N VAL A 440 -4.30 14.48 -20.49
CA VAL A 440 -3.64 15.46 -19.62
C VAL A 440 -2.70 16.32 -20.47
N PRO A 441 -2.97 17.62 -20.68
CA PRO A 441 -2.08 18.50 -21.42
C PRO A 441 -0.74 18.68 -20.69
N GLN A 442 0.39 18.68 -21.42
CA GLN A 442 1.69 18.82 -20.78
C GLN A 442 1.84 20.16 -20.02
N SER A 443 1.22 21.22 -20.54
CA SER A 443 1.23 22.56 -19.94
C SER A 443 0.58 22.64 -18.56
N THR A 444 -0.34 21.73 -18.25
CA THR A 444 -1.06 21.66 -16.96
C THR A 444 -0.86 20.32 -16.26
N CYS A 445 0.05 19.47 -16.73
CA CYS A 445 0.27 18.15 -16.17
C CYS A 445 0.72 18.17 -14.70
N ARG A 446 1.60 19.11 -14.32
CA ARG A 446 2.09 19.23 -12.94
C ARG A 446 1.20 20.17 -12.12
N THR A 447 -0.10 19.89 -12.13
CA THR A 447 -1.13 20.66 -11.41
C THR A 447 -2.18 19.74 -10.79
N ALA A 448 -3.01 20.28 -9.91
CA ALA A 448 -4.06 19.56 -9.19
C ALA A 448 -5.11 19.02 -10.17
N SER A 449 -5.35 19.71 -11.30
CA SER A 449 -6.33 19.25 -12.29
C SER A 449 -6.00 17.88 -12.87
N SER A 450 -4.73 17.45 -12.85
CA SER A 450 -4.34 16.12 -13.33
C SER A 450 -4.87 14.98 -12.45
N TYR A 451 -5.10 15.23 -11.16
CA TYR A 451 -5.78 14.29 -10.27
C TYR A 451 -7.25 14.11 -10.69
N GLY A 452 -7.93 15.21 -11.02
CA GLY A 452 -9.27 15.19 -11.59
C GLY A 452 -9.35 14.48 -12.94
N LYS A 453 -8.40 14.75 -13.83
CA LYS A 453 -8.25 14.04 -15.11
C LYS A 453 -8.06 12.52 -14.93
N ALA A 454 -7.28 12.10 -13.94
CA ALA A 454 -7.14 10.69 -13.63
C ALA A 454 -8.48 10.06 -13.17
N MET A 455 -9.24 10.75 -12.32
CA MET A 455 -10.57 10.31 -11.89
C MET A 455 -11.56 10.23 -13.05
N ASN A 456 -11.56 11.20 -13.96
CA ASN A 456 -12.39 11.17 -15.17
C ASN A 456 -11.99 10.02 -16.09
N GLY A 457 -10.69 9.75 -16.23
CA GLY A 457 -10.20 8.60 -16.97
C GLY A 457 -10.69 7.28 -16.38
N LEU A 458 -10.67 7.16 -15.05
CA LEU A 458 -11.18 6.00 -14.34
C LEU A 458 -12.70 5.85 -14.53
N THR A 459 -13.44 6.95 -14.43
CA THR A 459 -14.89 7.04 -14.70
C THR A 459 -15.24 6.51 -16.09
N GLN A 460 -14.49 6.92 -17.12
CA GLN A 460 -14.72 6.46 -18.50
C GLN A 460 -14.52 4.96 -18.69
N ARG A 461 -13.67 4.32 -17.87
CA ARG A 461 -13.43 2.87 -17.92
C ARG A 461 -14.47 2.11 -17.13
N ASP A 462 -14.78 2.61 -15.95
CA ASP A 462 -15.77 2.05 -15.05
C ASP A 462 -17.17 2.01 -15.70
N ALA A 463 -17.60 3.12 -16.30
CA ALA A 463 -18.93 3.30 -16.90
C ALA A 463 -19.25 2.37 -18.08
N SER A 464 -18.30 1.54 -18.52
CA SER A 464 -18.39 0.78 -19.76
C SER A 464 -19.48 -0.29 -19.78
N ASP A 465 -19.89 -0.81 -18.62
CA ASP A 465 -20.98 -1.78 -18.48
C ASP A 465 -22.31 -1.14 -18.05
N GLY A 466 -22.35 0.19 -17.92
CA GLY A 466 -23.52 0.95 -17.46
C GLY A 466 -23.71 0.94 -15.95
N SER A 467 -22.80 0.34 -15.19
CA SER A 467 -22.67 0.44 -13.74
C SER A 467 -21.46 1.30 -13.39
N LEU A 468 -21.47 1.83 -12.17
CA LEU A 468 -20.35 2.57 -11.63
C LEU A 468 -20.04 2.10 -10.22
N GLN A 469 -18.76 2.05 -9.89
CA GLN A 469 -18.18 1.58 -8.65
C GLN A 469 -17.58 2.79 -7.92
N PRO A 470 -17.71 2.94 -6.60
CA PRO A 470 -17.05 3.99 -5.85
C PRO A 470 -15.57 4.09 -6.22
N ARG A 471 -15.24 5.16 -6.94
CA ARG A 471 -13.86 5.48 -7.30
C ARG A 471 -13.24 6.31 -6.20
N TRP A 472 -12.05 5.94 -5.78
CA TRP A 472 -11.26 6.63 -4.79
C TRP A 472 -9.99 7.16 -5.46
N MET A 473 -9.35 8.15 -4.84
CA MET A 473 -8.04 8.60 -5.29
C MET A 473 -6.96 8.23 -4.26
N PHE A 474 -5.89 7.62 -4.75
CA PHE A 474 -4.66 7.45 -3.97
C PHE A 474 -3.77 8.69 -4.13
N LEU A 475 -3.48 9.36 -3.02
CA LEU A 475 -2.83 10.67 -2.97
C LEU A 475 -1.50 10.60 -2.23
N GLU A 476 -0.53 11.41 -2.65
CA GLU A 476 0.77 11.48 -1.99
C GLU A 476 0.79 12.47 -0.82
N ASN A 477 1.34 12.04 0.32
CA ASN A 477 1.62 12.93 1.43
C ASN A 477 2.90 13.76 1.26
N LEU A 478 3.88 13.22 0.52
CA LEU A 478 5.17 13.86 0.30
C LEU A 478 5.70 13.61 -1.11
N ASN A 479 6.02 12.36 -1.45
CA ASN A 479 6.33 11.92 -2.82
C ASN A 479 6.00 10.44 -2.98
N GLY A 480 5.59 10.06 -4.18
CA GLY A 480 5.28 8.67 -4.52
C GLY A 480 6.44 7.85 -5.08
N LEU A 481 7.67 8.39 -5.14
CA LEU A 481 8.79 7.72 -5.79
C LEU A 481 9.45 6.66 -4.92
N SER A 482 9.78 5.53 -5.54
CA SER A 482 10.64 4.48 -4.99
C SER A 482 11.70 4.07 -6.02
N GLY A 483 12.98 4.05 -5.61
CA GLY A 483 14.08 3.57 -6.45
C GLY A 483 14.47 4.46 -7.64
N GLN A 484 13.90 5.67 -7.76
CA GLN A 484 14.26 6.68 -8.77
C GLN A 484 14.85 7.93 -8.11
N SER A 485 15.43 8.82 -8.93
CA SER A 485 15.89 10.13 -8.47
C SER A 485 14.73 10.97 -7.96
N HIS A 486 14.92 11.63 -6.83
CA HIS A 486 13.94 12.55 -6.27
C HIS A 486 13.62 13.68 -7.26
N VAL A 487 12.32 13.94 -7.47
CA VAL A 487 11.85 15.06 -8.31
C VAL A 487 11.49 16.26 -7.44
N ALA A 488 10.52 16.08 -6.54
CA ALA A 488 10.03 17.14 -5.66
C ALA A 488 9.28 16.54 -4.46
N TYR A 489 8.97 17.39 -3.48
CA TYR A 489 7.91 17.16 -2.51
C TYR A 489 6.68 17.96 -2.91
N ILE A 490 5.50 17.34 -2.78
CA ILE A 490 4.24 18.07 -2.89
C ILE A 490 4.18 19.19 -1.83
N THR A 491 3.72 20.38 -2.23
CA THR A 491 3.57 21.50 -1.29
C THR A 491 2.27 21.39 -0.49
N PRO A 492 2.14 22.05 0.66
CA PRO A 492 0.90 22.06 1.44
C PRO A 492 -0.35 22.47 0.64
N ALA A 493 -0.25 23.49 -0.23
CA ALA A 493 -1.37 23.91 -1.08
C ALA A 493 -1.75 22.82 -2.09
N GLN A 494 -0.75 22.15 -2.69
CA GLN A 494 -0.95 21.08 -3.66
C GLN A 494 -1.54 19.81 -3.03
N VAL A 495 -1.21 19.49 -1.77
CA VAL A 495 -1.88 18.40 -1.02
C VAL A 495 -3.38 18.64 -0.97
N LYS A 496 -3.80 19.86 -0.61
CA LYS A 496 -5.23 20.20 -0.55
C LYS A 496 -5.86 20.23 -1.94
N GLY A 497 -5.18 20.83 -2.91
CA GLY A 497 -5.65 20.93 -4.29
C GLY A 497 -5.85 19.57 -4.94
N ALA A 498 -4.91 18.64 -4.77
CA ALA A 498 -5.02 17.28 -5.30
C ALA A 498 -6.25 16.55 -4.71
N ALA A 499 -6.45 16.61 -3.39
CA ALA A 499 -7.61 16.01 -2.73
C ALA A 499 -8.93 16.62 -3.21
N MET A 500 -9.03 17.95 -3.27
CA MET A 500 -10.26 18.61 -3.71
C MET A 500 -10.54 18.40 -5.19
N SER A 501 -9.51 18.39 -6.04
CA SER A 501 -9.63 18.05 -7.46
C SER A 501 -10.21 16.64 -7.65
N SER A 502 -9.74 15.66 -6.88
CA SER A 502 -10.31 14.31 -6.89
C SER A 502 -11.78 14.28 -6.44
N VAL A 503 -12.14 14.98 -5.36
CA VAL A 503 -13.53 15.05 -4.88
C VAL A 503 -14.45 15.72 -5.89
N ILE A 504 -14.01 16.83 -6.50
CA ILE A 504 -14.74 17.54 -7.56
C ILE A 504 -14.99 16.63 -8.77
N ASN A 505 -14.02 15.78 -9.10
CA ASN A 505 -14.15 14.76 -10.15
C ASN A 505 -14.67 13.43 -9.59
N GLU A 506 -15.61 13.52 -8.67
CA GLU A 506 -16.45 12.43 -8.23
C GLU A 506 -15.71 11.27 -7.51
N ALA A 507 -14.60 11.55 -6.82
CA ALA A 507 -14.06 10.60 -5.84
C ALA A 507 -15.03 10.43 -4.65
N ARG A 508 -15.24 9.18 -4.24
CA ARG A 508 -16.09 8.77 -3.11
C ARG A 508 -15.31 8.25 -1.90
N GLY A 509 -13.99 8.36 -1.97
CA GLY A 509 -13.07 8.14 -0.88
C GLY A 509 -11.68 8.64 -1.26
N LEU A 510 -10.86 8.92 -0.25
CA LEU A 510 -9.46 9.29 -0.42
C LEU A 510 -8.57 8.28 0.28
N PHE A 511 -7.39 8.04 -0.29
CA PHE A 511 -6.42 7.10 0.26
C PHE A 511 -5.03 7.73 0.25
N TRP A 512 -4.45 7.96 1.42
CA TRP A 512 -3.16 8.65 1.52
C TRP A 512 -1.97 7.67 1.51
N PHE A 513 -1.11 7.80 0.51
CA PHE A 513 0.22 7.22 0.49
C PHE A 513 1.13 7.95 1.47
N ASN A 514 1.44 7.28 2.56
CA ASN A 514 2.03 7.87 3.75
C ASN A 514 3.55 7.71 3.82
N GLN A 515 4.20 7.34 2.72
CA GLN A 515 5.64 7.13 2.68
C GLN A 515 6.34 8.18 1.82
N SER A 516 7.64 8.28 2.03
CA SER A 516 8.56 9.11 1.27
C SER A 516 9.91 8.39 1.25
N PHE A 517 10.28 7.82 0.10
CA PHE A 517 11.49 6.99 -0.01
C PHE A 517 12.65 7.69 -0.72
N THR A 518 12.42 8.89 -1.25
CA THR A 518 13.44 9.66 -1.97
C THR A 518 13.59 11.07 -1.41
N GLY A 519 14.75 11.68 -1.71
CA GLY A 519 15.09 13.03 -1.27
C GLY A 519 15.50 13.12 0.20
N PRO A 520 15.69 14.33 0.75
CA PRO A 520 16.14 14.55 2.12
C PRO A 520 15.06 14.32 3.20
N CYS A 521 13.79 14.44 2.85
CA CYS A 521 12.63 14.27 3.75
C CYS A 521 12.03 12.87 3.66
N GLN A 522 12.82 11.84 3.99
CA GLN A 522 12.36 10.45 3.92
C GLN A 522 11.60 10.04 5.18
N ALA A 523 10.50 9.32 4.98
CA ALA A 523 9.67 8.79 6.04
C ALA A 523 9.02 7.47 5.63
N SER A 524 9.07 6.47 6.51
CA SER A 524 8.30 5.23 6.34
C SER A 524 6.84 5.38 6.79
N SER A 525 6.54 6.41 7.57
CA SER A 525 5.19 6.91 7.87
C SER A 525 5.32 8.41 8.16
N ALA A 526 4.91 9.24 7.21
CA ALA A 526 5.00 10.70 7.32
C ALA A 526 4.13 11.21 8.47
N LEU A 527 2.94 10.63 8.62
CA LEU A 527 1.99 10.99 9.65
C LEU A 527 2.52 10.70 11.07
N ARG A 528 3.07 9.50 11.30
CA ARG A 528 3.74 9.12 12.55
C ARG A 528 4.98 9.99 12.84
N GLN A 529 5.75 10.35 11.81
CA GLN A 529 6.88 11.27 11.98
C GLN A 529 6.43 12.67 12.39
N ALA A 530 5.35 13.18 11.80
CA ALA A 530 4.77 14.46 12.19
C ALA A 530 4.30 14.44 13.65
N GLN A 531 3.64 13.37 14.11
CA GLN A 531 3.23 13.24 15.51
C GLN A 531 4.42 13.30 16.48
N THR A 532 5.49 12.56 16.16
CA THR A 532 6.60 12.35 17.11
C THR A 532 7.63 13.47 17.10
N GLN A 533 7.82 14.13 15.96
CA GLN A 533 8.84 15.18 15.80
C GLN A 533 8.24 16.59 15.77
N GLY A 534 6.93 16.72 15.51
CA GLY A 534 6.27 18.00 15.31
C GLY A 534 6.89 18.77 14.14
N ALA A 535 6.95 20.10 14.27
CA ALA A 535 7.53 20.99 13.28
C ALA A 535 9.02 20.74 12.93
N ARG A 536 9.72 19.85 13.67
CA ARG A 536 11.08 19.41 13.32
C ARG A 536 11.09 18.45 12.12
N PHE A 537 9.99 17.77 11.85
CA PHE A 537 9.85 16.96 10.64
C PHE A 537 9.64 17.88 9.43
N CYS A 538 10.48 17.72 8.42
CA CYS A 538 10.42 18.50 7.18
C CYS A 538 9.08 18.37 6.43
N GLY A 539 8.34 17.27 6.61
CA GLY A 539 7.02 17.05 6.02
C GLY A 539 5.85 17.46 6.91
N TYR A 540 6.11 18.07 8.07
CA TYR A 540 5.07 18.48 9.02
C TYR A 540 4.02 19.41 8.38
N PRO A 541 4.39 20.44 7.58
CA PRO A 541 3.39 21.31 6.94
C PRO A 541 2.43 20.58 5.99
N GLN A 542 2.90 19.53 5.31
CA GLN A 542 2.07 18.70 4.44
C GLN A 542 1.08 17.87 5.25
N MET A 543 1.49 17.35 6.42
CA MET A 543 0.59 16.54 7.28
C MET A 543 -0.49 17.41 7.89
N GLU A 544 -0.15 18.64 8.30
CA GLU A 544 -1.14 19.65 8.72
C GLU A 544 -2.10 20.00 7.58
N ALA A 545 -1.61 20.19 6.36
CA ALA A 545 -2.45 20.47 5.21
C ALA A 545 -3.38 19.30 4.84
N MET A 546 -2.88 18.06 4.92
CA MET A 546 -3.67 16.84 4.77
C MET A 546 -4.80 16.79 5.82
N GLY A 547 -4.48 17.03 7.10
CA GLY A 547 -5.48 17.08 8.17
C GLY A 547 -6.54 18.16 7.96
N GLN A 548 -6.13 19.34 7.51
CA GLN A 548 -7.03 20.45 7.22
C GLN A 548 -8.00 20.12 6.07
N VAL A 549 -7.51 19.57 4.95
CA VAL A 549 -8.40 19.22 3.83
C VAL A 549 -9.30 18.03 4.15
N ASN A 550 -8.80 17.02 4.89
CA ASN A 550 -9.62 15.90 5.34
C ASN A 550 -10.78 16.38 6.22
N THR A 551 -10.50 17.27 7.18
CA THR A 551 -11.52 17.84 8.07
C THR A 551 -12.54 18.66 7.29
N PHE A 552 -12.09 19.45 6.31
CA PHE A 552 -12.97 20.22 5.44
C PHE A 552 -13.91 19.33 4.61
N ILE A 553 -13.36 18.27 3.99
CA ILE A 553 -14.15 17.28 3.24
C ILE A 553 -15.17 16.59 4.14
N GLN A 554 -14.77 16.15 5.34
CA GLN A 554 -15.67 15.51 6.30
C GLN A 554 -16.80 16.45 6.74
N SER A 555 -16.52 17.74 6.93
CA SER A 555 -17.57 18.73 7.25
C SER A 555 -18.61 18.90 6.15
N LEU A 556 -18.25 18.54 4.90
CA LEU A 556 -19.11 18.58 3.73
C LEU A 556 -19.61 17.20 3.30
N ALA A 557 -19.32 16.14 4.06
CA ALA A 557 -19.71 14.77 3.72
C ALA A 557 -21.21 14.62 3.43
N PRO A 558 -22.16 15.21 4.20
CA PRO A 558 -23.58 15.13 3.87
C PRO A 558 -23.93 15.69 2.49
N VAL A 559 -23.19 16.70 2.03
CA VAL A 559 -23.35 17.29 0.70
C VAL A 559 -22.69 16.39 -0.35
N ILE A 560 -21.41 16.02 -0.15
CA ILE A 560 -20.62 15.21 -1.10
C ILE A 560 -21.30 13.86 -1.38
N ASN A 561 -21.96 13.29 -0.37
CA ASN A 561 -22.70 12.03 -0.45
C ASN A 561 -24.07 12.13 -1.12
N THR A 562 -24.47 13.29 -1.66
CA THR A 562 -25.64 13.43 -2.55
C THR A 562 -25.26 13.30 -4.03
N GLN A 563 -26.23 12.93 -4.89
CA GLN A 563 -26.01 12.83 -6.33
C GLN A 563 -25.73 14.18 -7.00
N SER A 564 -24.64 14.25 -7.76
CA SER A 564 -24.27 15.47 -8.49
C SER A 564 -25.19 15.75 -9.68
N TYR A 565 -25.37 17.02 -9.98
CA TYR A 565 -26.02 17.49 -11.20
C TYR A 565 -24.97 17.75 -12.29
N SER A 566 -25.35 17.52 -13.54
CA SER A 566 -24.56 17.87 -14.71
C SER A 566 -24.84 19.32 -15.11
N TRP A 567 -23.83 20.18 -14.99
CA TRP A 567 -23.91 21.57 -15.42
C TRP A 567 -22.52 22.11 -15.77
N THR A 568 -22.45 22.97 -16.78
CA THR A 568 -21.22 23.68 -17.17
C THR A 568 -21.33 25.14 -16.74
N PHE A 569 -20.62 25.53 -15.69
CA PHE A 569 -20.66 26.91 -15.18
C PHE A 569 -19.90 27.91 -16.04
N GLY A 570 -18.85 27.47 -16.73
CA GLY A 570 -17.98 28.36 -17.51
C GLY A 570 -16.78 27.63 -18.08
N THR A 571 -15.94 28.36 -18.80
CA THR A 571 -14.73 27.82 -19.43
C THR A 571 -13.56 27.76 -18.43
N GLY A 572 -12.68 26.76 -18.60
CA GLY A 572 -11.49 26.60 -17.76
C GLY A 572 -11.79 26.33 -16.29
N LEU A 573 -12.95 25.72 -16.03
CA LEU A 573 -13.46 25.33 -14.72
C LEU A 573 -13.66 23.82 -14.69
N ASP A 574 -13.42 23.26 -13.52
CA ASP A 574 -13.77 21.90 -13.15
C ASP A 574 -14.69 21.98 -11.93
N THR A 575 -15.89 21.39 -12.01
CA THR A 575 -16.96 21.70 -11.06
C THR A 575 -17.84 20.51 -10.72
N MET A 576 -18.31 20.50 -9.48
CA MET A 576 -19.31 19.56 -8.98
C MET A 576 -20.46 20.34 -8.34
N LEU A 577 -21.68 20.17 -8.85
CA LEU A 577 -22.90 20.80 -8.33
C LEU A 577 -23.73 19.79 -7.53
N LYS A 578 -24.09 20.16 -6.31
CA LYS A 578 -24.92 19.36 -5.40
C LYS A 578 -25.98 20.22 -4.73
N THR A 579 -27.01 19.59 -4.18
CA THR A 579 -28.02 20.26 -3.35
C THR A 579 -28.16 19.52 -2.04
N TYR A 580 -28.26 20.25 -0.94
CA TYR A 580 -28.46 19.67 0.39
C TYR A 580 -29.06 20.72 1.32
N GLY A 581 -30.08 20.35 2.10
CA GLY A 581 -30.60 21.20 3.17
C GLY A 581 -31.22 22.52 2.70
N GLY A 582 -31.70 22.60 1.46
CA GLY A 582 -32.24 23.84 0.87
C GLY A 582 -31.19 24.75 0.24
N ASP A 583 -29.94 24.30 0.11
CA ASP A 583 -28.87 25.05 -0.55
C ASP A 583 -28.32 24.28 -1.75
N ALA A 584 -27.85 25.01 -2.76
CA ALA A 584 -26.94 24.52 -3.77
C ALA A 584 -25.49 24.73 -3.36
N TYR A 585 -24.67 23.71 -3.59
CA TYR A 585 -23.24 23.70 -3.37
C TYR A 585 -22.50 23.53 -4.69
N ILE A 586 -21.59 24.45 -5.00
CA ILE A 586 -20.74 24.39 -6.20
C ILE A 586 -19.30 24.26 -5.73
N PHE A 587 -18.72 23.07 -5.90
CA PHE A 587 -17.29 22.86 -5.68
C PHE A 587 -16.58 23.20 -6.98
N ALA A 588 -15.51 23.99 -6.93
CA ALA A 588 -14.85 24.49 -8.11
C ALA A 588 -13.33 24.55 -7.99
N MET A 589 -12.67 24.12 -9.07
CA MET A 589 -11.27 24.37 -9.37
C MET A 589 -11.13 24.83 -10.82
N THR A 590 -9.92 25.17 -11.25
CA THR A 590 -9.62 25.43 -12.66
C THR A 590 -9.11 24.17 -13.34
N ASP A 591 -9.01 24.23 -14.67
CA ASP A 591 -8.35 23.22 -15.50
C ASP A 591 -6.81 23.15 -15.34
N GLY A 592 -6.27 23.67 -14.24
CA GLY A 592 -4.83 23.79 -13.96
C GLY A 592 -4.24 25.16 -14.32
N THR A 593 -5.04 26.04 -14.92
CA THR A 593 -4.66 27.45 -15.16
C THR A 593 -5.05 28.35 -13.99
N THR A 594 -4.61 29.60 -13.94
CA THR A 594 -4.93 30.55 -12.85
C THR A 594 -5.79 31.71 -13.33
N GLY A 595 -6.19 32.59 -12.41
CA GLY A 595 -6.89 33.84 -12.69
C GLY A 595 -8.39 33.80 -12.41
N ALA A 596 -9.09 34.86 -12.80
CA ALA A 596 -10.52 35.00 -12.58
C ALA A 596 -11.33 34.04 -13.45
N ARG A 597 -12.42 33.50 -12.90
CA ARG A 597 -13.41 32.69 -13.62
C ARG A 597 -14.80 33.26 -13.40
N THR A 598 -15.64 33.16 -14.43
CA THR A 598 -17.04 33.55 -14.37
C THR A 598 -17.89 32.29 -14.38
N PHE A 599 -18.79 32.20 -13.42
CA PHE A 599 -19.74 31.12 -13.24
C PHE A 599 -21.10 31.59 -13.75
N THR A 600 -21.77 30.75 -14.52
CA THR A 600 -23.17 30.91 -14.94
C THR A 600 -24.00 29.90 -14.18
N LEU A 601 -24.91 30.38 -13.35
CA LEU A 601 -25.79 29.55 -12.54
C LEU A 601 -26.87 28.89 -13.42
N PRO A 602 -27.24 27.62 -13.15
CA PRO A 602 -28.36 26.97 -13.80
C PRO A 602 -29.71 27.57 -13.39
N PRO A 603 -30.77 27.33 -14.19
CA PRO A 603 -32.14 27.56 -13.75
C PRO A 603 -32.42 26.88 -12.40
N GLY A 604 -33.16 27.56 -11.52
CA GLY A 604 -33.49 27.08 -10.18
C GLY A 604 -32.48 27.47 -9.09
N ILE A 605 -31.37 28.12 -9.43
CA ILE A 605 -30.47 28.76 -8.47
C ILE A 605 -30.54 30.28 -8.65
N ASP A 606 -31.49 30.92 -7.97
CA ASP A 606 -31.80 32.35 -8.13
C ASP A 606 -31.21 33.25 -7.04
N GLY A 607 -30.55 32.67 -6.04
CA GLY A 607 -29.95 33.36 -4.90
C GLY A 607 -29.01 34.49 -5.33
N LYS A 608 -29.08 35.62 -4.62
CA LYS A 608 -28.33 36.86 -4.96
C LYS A 608 -26.99 37.01 -4.27
N SER A 609 -26.68 36.10 -3.34
CA SER A 609 -25.41 36.06 -2.62
C SER A 609 -24.87 34.64 -2.62
N VAL A 610 -23.56 34.53 -2.82
CA VAL A 610 -22.81 33.28 -2.81
C VAL A 610 -21.88 33.31 -1.61
N GLU A 611 -22.10 32.44 -0.63
CA GLU A 611 -21.14 32.22 0.46
C GLU A 611 -19.96 31.40 -0.08
N VAL A 612 -18.73 31.82 0.22
CA VAL A 612 -17.55 30.97 -0.03
C VAL A 612 -17.19 30.23 1.25
N VAL A 613 -17.58 28.97 1.29
CA VAL A 613 -17.56 28.12 2.49
C VAL A 613 -16.13 27.98 3.00
N GLY A 614 -15.92 28.39 4.26
CA GLY A 614 -14.61 28.31 4.92
C GLY A 614 -13.65 29.48 4.63
N GLU A 615 -14.11 30.53 3.93
CA GLU A 615 -13.25 31.67 3.54
C GLU A 615 -13.73 33.04 4.07
N ASP A 616 -14.74 33.06 4.96
CA ASP A 616 -15.28 34.28 5.59
C ASP A 616 -15.60 35.42 4.60
N ARG A 617 -16.05 35.05 3.39
CA ARG A 617 -16.37 36.00 2.32
C ARG A 617 -17.59 35.55 1.53
N SER A 618 -18.23 36.52 0.88
CA SER A 618 -19.35 36.28 -0.02
C SER A 618 -19.20 37.08 -1.30
N LEU A 619 -19.79 36.58 -2.38
CA LEU A 619 -19.82 37.21 -3.69
C LEU A 619 -21.26 37.60 -4.04
N ALA A 620 -21.42 38.67 -4.80
CA ALA A 620 -22.72 39.06 -5.34
C ALA A 620 -22.99 38.33 -6.66
N VAL A 621 -24.25 37.93 -6.88
CA VAL A 621 -24.69 37.41 -8.18
C VAL A 621 -25.27 38.55 -9.01
N GLU A 622 -24.70 38.78 -10.18
CA GLU A 622 -25.16 39.76 -11.18
C GLU A 622 -25.98 39.04 -12.26
N GLY A 623 -27.30 39.18 -12.20
CA GLY A 623 -28.19 38.41 -13.07
C GLY A 623 -28.18 36.92 -12.69
N THR A 624 -27.49 36.11 -13.49
CA THR A 624 -27.25 34.67 -13.26
C THR A 624 -25.76 34.33 -13.14
N THR A 625 -24.89 35.33 -13.03
CA THR A 625 -23.44 35.12 -13.02
C THR A 625 -22.77 35.67 -11.78
N PHE A 626 -21.66 35.05 -11.39
CA PHE A 626 -20.71 35.61 -10.42
C PHE A 626 -19.28 35.27 -10.86
N SER A 627 -18.29 35.97 -10.29
CA SER A 627 -16.88 35.73 -10.61
C SER A 627 -16.03 35.58 -9.35
N ASP A 628 -15.00 34.73 -9.44
CA ASP A 628 -14.02 34.55 -8.37
C ASP A 628 -12.61 34.31 -8.92
N GLY A 629 -11.59 34.53 -8.08
CA GLY A 629 -10.18 34.47 -8.45
C GLY A 629 -9.45 33.23 -7.96
N PHE A 630 -8.84 32.49 -8.88
CA PHE A 630 -8.01 31.32 -8.57
C PHE A 630 -6.53 31.71 -8.61
N ALA A 631 -5.95 32.02 -7.45
CA ALA A 631 -4.60 32.58 -7.35
C ALA A 631 -3.48 31.59 -7.73
N ALA A 632 -3.72 30.29 -7.57
CA ALA A 632 -2.81 29.21 -7.89
C ALA A 632 -3.56 28.03 -8.52
N GLU A 633 -2.85 27.17 -9.25
CA GLU A 633 -3.41 25.97 -9.90
C GLU A 633 -4.06 24.97 -8.92
N SER A 634 -3.66 25.01 -7.65
CA SER A 634 -4.21 24.20 -6.56
C SER A 634 -5.32 24.90 -5.76
N THR A 635 -5.73 26.11 -6.17
CA THR A 635 -6.83 26.85 -5.51
C THR A 635 -8.15 26.16 -5.80
N TYR A 636 -8.95 25.96 -4.76
CA TYR A 636 -10.33 25.48 -4.87
C TYR A 636 -11.24 26.38 -4.04
N HIS A 637 -12.51 26.43 -4.43
CA HIS A 637 -13.57 27.10 -3.71
C HIS A 637 -14.78 26.19 -3.59
N VAL A 638 -15.51 26.31 -2.49
CA VAL A 638 -16.84 25.69 -2.33
C VAL A 638 -17.82 26.83 -2.10
N TYR A 639 -18.77 26.96 -2.99
CA TYR A 639 -19.78 27.99 -2.95
C TYR A 639 -21.08 27.42 -2.41
N ARG A 640 -21.77 28.16 -1.55
CA ARG A 640 -23.11 27.83 -1.06
C ARG A 640 -24.09 28.94 -1.41
N ILE A 641 -25.22 28.56 -1.99
CA ILE A 641 -26.28 29.47 -2.44
C ILE A 641 -27.61 28.90 -1.96
N ALA A 642 -28.39 29.68 -1.23
CA ALA A 642 -29.73 29.28 -0.82
C ALA A 642 -30.64 29.07 -2.05
N LEU A 643 -31.42 28.00 -2.01
CA LEU A 643 -32.52 27.75 -2.95
C LEU A 643 -33.79 28.36 -2.35
N ASP A 644 -34.55 29.08 -3.17
CA ASP A 644 -35.80 29.76 -2.77
C ASP A 644 -37.00 28.80 -2.70
#